data_AF-A0A944ZIY6-F1
#
_entry.id   AF-A0A944ZIY6-F1
#
_cell.length_a   1.000
_cell.length_b   1.000
_cell.length_c   1.000
_cell.angle_alpha   90.00
_cell.angle_beta   90.00
_cell.angle_gamma   90.00
#
_symmetry.space_group_name_H-M   'P 1'
#
loop_
_entity.id
_entity.type
_entity.pdbx_description
1 polymer ?
#
loop_
_entity_poly.entity_id
_entity_poly.type
_entity_poly.pdbx_seq_one_letter_code
_entity_poly.pdbx_strand_id
1 'polypeptide(L)'
;MHTRFTNLIGTLVRKVAHRVIKRFYPRIQITGAERIPKTGPVLFCANHPNSLVDPILIGIAARRPVSFMAKAPLFKTPLLGPIIKALGMVPAYRGRDDARQVKKNSASLALVAKGLKAGRAMGIFPEGVSSDARQLGMVRSGAARIALEAFDNGVTDLVIIPLGINYDKKEQLGSKVWIDVGQPLDLASWIPEHSQDNEETIAPSDDKRLRRKLTEELGTALKKVVVHVNNVDWDPLLTDLEIIFKRTKHKPSHHIPALMRRKRIADGINYYYEQNPATADEIIGEVESYHRELRSAGLVIDDPILNRSRTYAIFTFLWQLAVLVLWFLPALFGSMMNMVPFLITRKVSVKFQDDGQKTIATWRLVCGIPIYLLWYGIIYITVLYETHQLPMAMMMNFMLPITGSIALRYWPFFATSMRHMGHQFRTLTNRKQLHGLREKLAGIRTTLIEYAEKYAEISPRPEKTPIVRPFMMLFAKAIGTACFLAIAFVIYFYAVNLVSSKFAPKTEATNPLASKSSTEVHESQVAATKELIAIEQAYRNTLLKARKLLASFVAGNVHIEEQQDSDQIQGLLRRYCTYRDNLLRISLTYRPFQDETLFVNQQSQDRAFVLFVAATLLRHEMSANFIEAHDDFLPVRKLLNRPETRWGIPAGVFDRVQHELLDTTYQDLVFTAETAYLQRQNQVEQTTAHDAQTTQLHNMIKNARAEIAKIPEFGIRAGVNRALRDAKDNAKGLYNHINAFTGTVIGDFRVNQREIDNLIGPDDLHGFHQALKPGDILIERRDWYASNAFLPGFWPHGAMYVGTVQEMKDAGVYELVRKAIRQFADEEAATENAASKAHAQSLRDILDEFERPGNRFEDHHVIEAVSEGVVLNTIKHSAGEATSVCAFRPVLLSKEQTAKAVAKAYFYLGRDYDFDFDFESPNTLVCTEVVYRCYEGNREGYPLQFKLSTILGTHTLPAQNIVKSYVDAVQQNDPDNQLQLIAWIDTDRHKKPSSTLMIFNGSTSGPDHIFFEETLKRPGLTWEWERQQHGLRALVTRPTEYLFYLCFSTTVGAALYQVTVRRRRRKRAELK
;
A
#
# COMPACT_ATOMS: atom_id res chain seq x y z
N MET A 1 -30.68 1.35 15.80
CA MET A 1 -30.42 0.20 14.90
C MET A 1 -28.92 0.04 14.59
N HIS A 2 -28.20 1.13 14.29
CA HIS A 2 -26.77 1.13 13.95
C HIS A 2 -25.87 0.44 15.00
N THR A 3 -26.00 0.75 16.30
CA THR A 3 -25.15 0.16 17.37
C THR A 3 -25.33 -1.35 17.53
N ARG A 4 -26.56 -1.86 17.36
CA ARG A 4 -26.85 -3.31 17.42
C ARG A 4 -26.21 -4.04 16.22
N PHE A 5 -26.24 -3.42 15.04
CA PHE A 5 -25.62 -3.95 13.84
C PHE A 5 -24.08 -3.97 13.94
N THR A 6 -23.47 -2.89 14.44
CA THR A 6 -22.01 -2.83 14.67
C THR A 6 -21.54 -3.86 15.69
N ASN A 7 -22.28 -4.05 16.78
CA ASN A 7 -21.99 -5.08 17.79
C ASN A 7 -22.14 -6.51 17.24
N LEU A 8 -23.12 -6.75 16.37
CA LEU A 8 -23.31 -8.03 15.70
C LEU A 8 -22.13 -8.35 14.77
N ILE A 9 -21.71 -7.37 13.95
CA ILE A 9 -20.53 -7.49 13.08
C ILE A 9 -19.28 -7.76 13.91
N GLY A 10 -19.00 -6.97 14.96
CA GLY A 10 -17.84 -7.18 15.82
C GLY A 10 -17.81 -8.57 16.46
N THR A 11 -18.98 -9.07 16.87
CA THR A 11 -19.14 -10.43 17.42
C THR A 11 -18.86 -11.50 16.37
N LEU A 12 -19.39 -11.33 15.15
CA LEU A 12 -19.17 -12.25 14.04
C LEU A 12 -17.69 -12.28 13.62
N VAL A 13 -17.06 -11.12 13.46
CA VAL A 13 -15.65 -10.98 13.13
C VAL A 13 -14.79 -11.65 14.20
N ARG A 14 -15.07 -11.42 15.49
CA ARG A 14 -14.33 -12.09 16.59
C ARG A 14 -14.48 -13.61 16.54
N LYS A 15 -15.69 -14.13 16.31
CA LYS A 15 -15.93 -15.57 16.16
C LYS A 15 -15.15 -16.15 14.98
N VAL A 16 -15.13 -15.46 13.85
CA VAL A 16 -14.36 -15.86 12.66
C VAL A 16 -12.86 -15.84 12.95
N ALA A 17 -12.33 -14.74 13.48
CA ALA A 17 -10.93 -14.60 13.85
C ALA A 17 -10.48 -15.69 14.83
N HIS A 18 -11.28 -15.98 15.87
CA HIS A 18 -11.01 -17.07 16.81
C HIS A 18 -10.94 -18.43 16.12
N ARG A 19 -11.82 -18.71 15.15
CA ARG A 19 -11.78 -19.98 14.40
C ARG A 19 -10.54 -20.07 13.51
N VAL A 20 -10.18 -18.99 12.82
CA VAL A 20 -8.98 -18.92 11.98
C VAL A 20 -7.73 -19.18 12.83
N ILE A 21 -7.59 -18.49 13.96
CA ILE A 21 -6.44 -18.68 14.87
C ILE A 21 -6.43 -20.08 15.49
N LYS A 22 -7.57 -20.62 15.94
CA LYS A 22 -7.66 -22.02 16.42
C LYS A 22 -7.35 -23.05 15.34
N ARG A 23 -7.52 -22.69 14.06
CA ARG A 23 -7.17 -23.56 12.94
C ARG A 23 -5.69 -23.49 12.60
N PHE A 24 -5.11 -22.31 12.68
CA PHE A 24 -3.68 -22.08 12.48
C PHE A 24 -2.85 -22.66 13.62
N TYR A 25 -3.28 -22.42 14.87
CA TYR A 25 -2.73 -22.98 16.10
C TYR A 25 -3.74 -23.97 16.72
N PRO A 26 -3.73 -25.24 16.29
CA PRO A 26 -4.68 -26.25 16.75
C PRO A 26 -4.53 -26.65 18.21
N ARG A 27 -3.44 -26.25 18.87
CA ARG A 27 -3.14 -26.54 20.27
C ARG A 27 -2.80 -25.23 20.98
N ILE A 28 -3.84 -24.58 21.49
CA ILE A 28 -3.73 -23.41 22.37
C ILE A 28 -3.97 -23.91 23.79
N GLN A 29 -2.93 -23.89 24.61
CA GLN A 29 -3.01 -24.24 26.03
C GLN A 29 -3.05 -22.95 26.84
N ILE A 30 -3.90 -22.90 27.85
CA ILE A 30 -4.04 -21.73 28.74
C ILE A 30 -3.89 -22.23 30.17
N THR A 31 -2.96 -21.64 30.91
CA THR A 31 -2.72 -21.91 32.33
C THR A 31 -3.07 -20.66 33.13
N GLY A 32 -3.67 -20.82 34.31
CA GLY A 32 -4.07 -19.69 35.15
C GLY A 32 -5.33 -18.96 34.66
N ALA A 33 -6.13 -19.57 33.77
CA ALA A 33 -7.33 -18.93 33.20
C ALA A 33 -8.36 -18.49 34.26
N GLU A 34 -8.39 -19.19 35.40
CA GLU A 34 -9.20 -18.91 36.58
C GLU A 34 -8.84 -17.58 37.27
N ARG A 35 -7.63 -17.06 37.05
CA ARG A 35 -7.17 -15.77 37.59
C ARG A 35 -7.76 -14.57 36.86
N ILE A 36 -8.42 -14.79 35.71
CA ILE A 36 -9.01 -13.72 34.90
C ILE A 36 -10.41 -13.38 35.42
N PRO A 37 -10.67 -12.13 35.88
CA PRO A 37 -11.99 -11.69 36.29
C PRO A 37 -13.01 -11.79 35.15
N LYS A 38 -14.15 -12.43 35.44
CA LYS A 38 -15.25 -12.60 34.49
C LYS A 38 -15.93 -11.26 34.14
N THR A 39 -15.95 -10.34 35.09
CA THR A 39 -16.57 -9.00 35.02
C THR A 39 -15.62 -7.96 35.60
N GLY A 40 -15.97 -6.67 35.50
CA GLY A 40 -15.15 -5.57 36.03
C GLY A 40 -14.03 -5.11 35.09
N PRO A 41 -13.33 -4.01 35.44
CA PRO A 41 -12.23 -3.44 34.68
C PRO A 41 -10.97 -4.30 34.75
N VAL A 42 -10.41 -4.63 33.60
CA VAL A 42 -9.19 -5.45 33.50
C VAL A 42 -8.25 -4.83 32.49
N LEU A 43 -6.98 -4.66 32.85
CA LEU A 43 -5.91 -4.28 31.93
C LEU A 43 -4.98 -5.47 31.68
N PHE A 44 -5.11 -6.10 30.51
CA PHE A 44 -4.20 -7.15 30.07
C PHE A 44 -2.88 -6.54 29.60
N CYS A 45 -1.77 -6.94 30.20
CA CYS A 45 -0.42 -6.62 29.77
C CYS A 45 0.22 -7.88 29.21
N ALA A 46 0.64 -7.88 27.94
CA ALA A 46 1.23 -9.07 27.32
C ALA A 46 2.49 -8.75 26.51
N ASN A 47 3.35 -9.75 26.30
CA ASN A 47 4.41 -9.66 25.29
C ASN A 47 3.80 -9.63 23.87
N HIS A 48 4.53 -9.10 22.88
CA HIS A 48 4.01 -8.92 21.51
C HIS A 48 4.78 -9.65 20.39
N PRO A 49 4.90 -10.99 20.44
CA PRO A 49 5.74 -11.73 19.49
C PRO A 49 5.14 -11.93 18.08
N ASN A 50 3.85 -11.70 17.83
CA ASN A 50 3.19 -12.05 16.57
C ASN A 50 2.08 -11.08 16.11
N SER A 51 2.26 -9.78 16.36
CA SER A 51 1.45 -8.69 15.77
C SER A 51 -0.06 -8.98 15.87
N LEU A 52 -0.81 -9.00 14.76
CA LEU A 52 -2.28 -9.16 14.76
C LEU A 52 -2.78 -10.48 15.40
N VAL A 53 -1.94 -11.50 15.52
CA VAL A 53 -2.33 -12.78 16.14
C VAL A 53 -2.46 -12.65 17.67
N ASP A 54 -1.60 -11.84 18.29
CA ASP A 54 -1.51 -11.75 19.76
C ASP A 54 -2.80 -11.22 20.40
N PRO A 55 -3.41 -10.11 19.93
CA PRO A 55 -4.70 -9.62 20.44
C PRO A 55 -5.81 -10.67 20.37
N ILE A 56 -5.81 -11.49 19.31
CA ILE A 56 -6.83 -12.52 19.10
C ILE A 56 -6.64 -13.67 20.10
N LEU A 57 -5.39 -14.05 20.39
CA LEU A 57 -5.08 -15.06 21.40
C LEU A 57 -5.47 -14.62 22.81
N ILE A 58 -5.22 -13.35 23.15
CA ILE A 58 -5.66 -12.77 24.43
C ILE A 58 -7.20 -12.79 24.50
N GLY A 59 -7.90 -12.45 23.42
CA GLY A 59 -9.36 -12.56 23.35
C GLY A 59 -9.88 -14.00 23.53
N ILE A 60 -9.14 -15.01 23.05
CA ILE A 60 -9.45 -16.43 23.29
C ILE A 60 -9.24 -16.80 24.77
N ALA A 61 -8.15 -16.32 25.39
CA ALA A 61 -7.82 -16.60 26.79
C ALA A 61 -8.79 -15.92 27.76
N ALA A 62 -9.08 -14.65 27.54
CA ALA A 62 -9.93 -13.83 28.41
C ALA A 62 -11.39 -14.29 28.44
N ARG A 63 -11.86 -15.01 27.40
CA ARG A 63 -13.28 -15.42 27.22
C ARG A 63 -14.29 -14.27 27.28
N ARG A 64 -13.84 -13.02 27.17
CA ARG A 64 -14.64 -11.80 27.09
C ARG A 64 -14.05 -10.86 26.02
N PRO A 65 -14.81 -9.90 25.48
CA PRO A 65 -14.32 -8.90 24.55
C PRO A 65 -13.12 -8.13 25.14
N VAL A 66 -12.00 -8.09 24.43
CA VAL A 66 -10.82 -7.28 24.79
C VAL A 66 -10.55 -6.26 23.70
N SER A 67 -10.38 -5.01 24.11
CA SER A 67 -10.08 -3.88 23.22
C SER A 67 -8.60 -3.50 23.33
N PHE A 68 -7.92 -3.38 22.19
CA PHE A 68 -6.50 -3.02 22.13
C PHE A 68 -6.28 -1.66 21.48
N MET A 69 -5.11 -1.10 21.76
CA MET A 69 -4.57 0.03 21.01
C MET A 69 -3.98 -0.45 19.68
N ALA A 70 -4.36 0.17 18.56
CA ALA A 70 -3.91 -0.16 17.21
C ALA A 70 -3.38 1.06 16.45
N LYS A 71 -2.48 0.88 15.47
CA LYS A 71 -1.89 1.97 14.67
C LYS A 71 -2.99 2.86 14.07
N ALA A 72 -2.94 4.18 14.32
CA ALA A 72 -3.96 5.12 13.88
C ALA A 72 -4.28 5.11 12.37
N PRO A 73 -3.32 4.93 11.44
CA PRO A 73 -3.62 4.81 10.01
C PRO A 73 -4.59 3.68 9.65
N LEU A 74 -4.60 2.58 10.43
CA LEU A 74 -5.49 1.44 10.19
C LEU A 74 -6.97 1.80 10.33
N PHE A 75 -7.29 2.85 11.09
CA PHE A 75 -8.67 3.34 11.26
C PHE A 75 -9.19 4.10 10.04
N LYS A 76 -8.29 4.55 9.15
CA LYS A 76 -8.61 5.27 7.91
C LYS A 76 -8.65 4.36 6.68
N THR A 77 -8.13 3.14 6.76
CA THR A 77 -8.11 2.19 5.64
C THR A 77 -9.53 1.74 5.26
N PRO A 78 -9.94 1.82 3.99
CA PRO A 78 -11.23 1.29 3.52
C PRO A 78 -11.42 -0.18 3.90
N LEU A 79 -12.64 -0.58 4.25
CA LEU A 79 -13.04 -1.91 4.77
C LEU A 79 -12.46 -2.28 6.15
N LEU A 80 -11.17 -2.05 6.40
CA LEU A 80 -10.50 -2.39 7.66
C LEU A 80 -10.87 -1.44 8.80
N GLY A 81 -10.99 -0.14 8.54
CA GLY A 81 -11.33 0.88 9.52
C GLY A 81 -12.66 0.62 10.24
N PRO A 82 -13.78 0.37 9.52
CA PRO A 82 -15.06 -0.01 10.13
C PRO A 82 -14.97 -1.28 10.98
N ILE A 83 -14.20 -2.30 10.56
CA ILE A 83 -14.01 -3.55 11.30
C ILE A 83 -13.25 -3.30 12.61
N ILE A 84 -12.15 -2.55 12.56
CA ILE A 84 -11.34 -2.20 13.73
C ILE A 84 -12.15 -1.39 14.75
N LYS A 85 -12.97 -0.44 14.27
CA LYS A 85 -13.91 0.31 15.11
C LYS A 85 -14.98 -0.60 15.73
N ALA A 86 -15.55 -1.53 14.95
CA ALA A 86 -16.54 -2.50 15.42
C ALA A 86 -15.97 -3.51 16.45
N LEU A 87 -14.67 -3.78 16.39
CA LEU A 87 -13.96 -4.59 17.39
C LEU A 87 -13.69 -3.82 18.70
N GLY A 88 -13.94 -2.50 18.72
CA GLY A 88 -13.75 -1.65 19.89
C GLY A 88 -12.29 -1.23 20.10
N MET A 89 -11.45 -1.25 19.06
CA MET A 89 -10.03 -0.87 19.15
C MET A 89 -9.87 0.65 19.32
N VAL A 90 -8.78 1.06 19.97
CA VAL A 90 -8.45 2.47 20.22
C VAL A 90 -7.26 2.89 19.34
N PRO A 91 -7.29 4.04 18.64
CA PRO A 91 -6.15 4.48 17.84
C PRO A 91 -4.97 4.87 18.73
N ALA A 92 -3.76 4.46 18.36
CA ALA A 92 -2.49 4.85 18.98
C ALA A 92 -1.62 5.61 17.97
N TYR A 93 -1.08 6.75 18.41
CA TYR A 93 -0.26 7.66 17.60
C TYR A 93 1.20 7.58 18.07
N ARG A 94 2.14 7.20 17.20
CA ARG A 94 3.55 7.08 17.58
C ARG A 94 4.31 8.31 17.08
N GLY A 95 5.20 8.87 17.91
CA GLY A 95 6.03 10.03 17.51
C GLY A 95 6.99 9.72 16.35
N ARG A 96 7.26 8.44 16.08
CA ARG A 96 8.03 7.98 14.91
C ARG A 96 7.25 8.04 13.60
N ASP A 97 5.91 8.07 13.67
CA ASP A 97 5.03 8.10 12.50
C ASP A 97 4.62 9.55 12.15
N ASP A 98 4.56 10.46 13.15
CA ASP A 98 4.39 11.91 12.98
C ASP A 98 4.70 12.65 14.32
N ALA A 99 5.74 13.48 14.34
CA ALA A 99 6.16 14.24 15.52
C ALA A 99 5.10 15.29 15.98
N ARG A 100 4.24 15.77 15.06
CA ARG A 100 3.17 16.73 15.36
C ARG A 100 1.98 16.11 16.12
N GLN A 101 1.92 14.79 16.23
CA GLN A 101 0.77 14.06 16.80
C GLN A 101 0.96 13.57 18.24
N VAL A 102 2.07 13.90 18.91
CA VAL A 102 2.33 13.49 20.31
C VAL A 102 1.24 14.01 21.27
N LYS A 103 0.66 15.20 20.99
CA LYS A 103 -0.48 15.76 21.74
C LYS A 103 -1.78 14.93 21.63
N LYS A 104 -1.92 14.02 20.66
CA LYS A 104 -3.10 13.13 20.51
C LYS A 104 -3.02 11.85 21.35
N ASN A 105 -1.86 11.53 21.93
CA ASN A 105 -1.73 10.34 22.78
C ASN A 105 -2.48 10.44 24.10
N SER A 106 -2.59 11.62 24.69
CA SER A 106 -3.42 11.83 25.89
C SER A 106 -4.89 11.53 25.62
N ALA A 107 -5.42 11.93 24.45
CA ALA A 107 -6.80 11.60 24.06
C ALA A 107 -7.01 10.08 23.89
N SER A 108 -6.03 9.37 23.32
CA SER A 108 -6.08 7.90 23.21
C SER A 108 -6.02 7.19 24.56
N LEU A 109 -5.21 7.70 25.49
CA LEU A 109 -5.14 7.19 26.87
C LEU A 109 -6.45 7.43 27.63
N ALA A 110 -7.04 8.62 27.51
CA ALA A 110 -8.33 8.95 28.09
C ALA A 110 -9.46 8.03 27.56
N LEU A 111 -9.43 7.64 26.28
CA LEU A 111 -10.37 6.66 25.73
C LEU A 111 -10.22 5.27 26.36
N VAL A 112 -9.00 4.86 26.68
CA VAL A 112 -8.76 3.59 27.39
C VAL A 112 -9.27 3.68 28.83
N ALA A 113 -8.95 4.76 29.55
CA ALA A 113 -9.46 5.01 30.89
C ALA A 113 -10.99 5.02 30.95
N LYS A 114 -11.64 5.68 29.97
CA LYS A 114 -13.11 5.66 29.82
C LYS A 114 -13.66 4.25 29.56
N GLY A 115 -12.92 3.43 28.80
CA GLY A 115 -13.25 2.02 28.58
C GLY A 115 -13.19 1.20 29.87
N LEU A 116 -12.13 1.36 30.65
CA LEU A 116 -11.97 0.74 31.96
C LEU A 116 -13.07 1.18 32.93
N LYS A 117 -13.38 2.48 33.00
CA LYS A 117 -14.49 3.02 33.82
C LYS A 117 -15.85 2.43 33.46
N ALA A 118 -16.04 2.01 32.21
CA ALA A 118 -17.24 1.30 31.77
C ALA A 118 -17.20 -0.23 32.04
N GLY A 119 -16.24 -0.70 32.85
CA GLY A 119 -16.05 -2.12 33.19
C GLY A 119 -15.57 -3.00 32.04
N ARG A 120 -14.95 -2.42 30.99
CA ARG A 120 -14.45 -3.18 29.84
C ARG A 120 -13.06 -3.76 30.12
N ALA A 121 -12.73 -4.83 29.40
CA ALA A 121 -11.37 -5.36 29.39
C ALA A 121 -10.55 -4.69 28.28
N MET A 122 -9.42 -4.10 28.66
CA MET A 122 -8.50 -3.42 27.76
C MET A 122 -7.19 -4.21 27.69
N GLY A 123 -6.46 -4.10 26.59
CA GLY A 123 -5.19 -4.77 26.40
C GLY A 123 -4.11 -3.82 25.87
N ILE A 124 -2.89 -3.98 26.40
CA ILE A 124 -1.70 -3.25 26.00
C ILE A 124 -0.49 -4.18 25.90
N PHE A 125 0.38 -3.88 24.94
CA PHE A 125 1.68 -4.51 24.80
C PHE A 125 2.76 -3.52 25.26
N PRO A 126 3.27 -3.62 26.50
CA PRO A 126 4.11 -2.57 27.08
C PRO A 126 5.50 -2.48 26.44
N GLU A 127 5.93 -3.44 25.60
CA GLU A 127 7.12 -3.33 24.76
C GLU A 127 7.00 -2.20 23.70
N GLY A 128 5.76 -1.86 23.31
CA GLY A 128 5.46 -0.82 22.32
C GLY A 128 5.77 -1.21 20.86
N VAL A 129 6.47 -2.33 20.64
CA VAL A 129 6.83 -2.88 19.33
C VAL A 129 6.60 -4.39 19.33
N SER A 130 6.29 -4.97 18.17
CA SER A 130 6.31 -6.42 18.03
C SER A 130 7.75 -6.89 17.86
N SER A 131 8.16 -7.96 18.54
CA SER A 131 9.53 -8.48 18.48
C SER A 131 9.58 -9.93 17.99
N ASP A 132 10.70 -10.29 17.37
CA ASP A 132 10.99 -11.67 17.00
C ASP A 132 11.72 -12.47 18.05
N ALA A 133 12.31 -11.80 19.03
CA ALA A 133 12.95 -12.46 20.14
C ALA A 133 11.91 -13.34 20.85
N ARG A 134 12.32 -14.55 21.23
CA ARG A 134 11.51 -15.42 22.10
C ARG A 134 11.43 -14.90 23.54
N GLN A 135 12.26 -13.90 23.85
CA GLN A 135 12.45 -13.30 25.15
C GLN A 135 11.69 -11.97 25.21
N LEU A 136 11.31 -11.57 26.43
CA LEU A 136 10.67 -10.27 26.67
C LEU A 136 11.65 -9.12 26.40
N GLY A 137 11.25 -8.15 25.59
CA GLY A 137 12.00 -6.90 25.39
C GLY A 137 11.85 -5.91 26.54
N MET A 138 12.35 -4.68 26.34
CA MET A 138 12.23 -3.61 27.33
C MET A 138 10.76 -3.20 27.51
N VAL A 139 10.28 -3.27 28.75
CA VAL A 139 8.92 -2.86 29.15
C VAL A 139 8.89 -1.35 29.37
N ARG A 140 8.00 -0.65 28.66
CA ARG A 140 7.82 0.81 28.75
C ARG A 140 6.71 1.18 29.73
N SER A 141 6.71 2.43 30.18
CA SER A 141 5.79 2.98 31.21
C SER A 141 4.34 3.18 30.77
N GLY A 142 3.99 2.88 29.51
CA GLY A 142 2.64 3.14 28.97
C GLY A 142 1.52 2.40 29.72
N ALA A 143 1.75 1.14 30.10
CA ALA A 143 0.77 0.36 30.87
C ALA A 143 0.58 0.94 32.28
N ALA A 144 1.67 1.28 32.97
CA ALA A 144 1.62 1.91 34.30
C ALA A 144 0.91 3.27 34.26
N ARG A 145 1.15 4.08 33.23
CA ARG A 145 0.46 5.37 33.04
C ARG A 145 -1.05 5.19 32.89
N ILE A 146 -1.50 4.24 32.07
CA ILE A 146 -2.94 3.95 31.90
C ILE A 146 -3.58 3.51 33.22
N ALA A 147 -2.90 2.61 33.94
CA ALA A 147 -3.37 2.09 35.22
C ALA A 147 -3.60 3.20 36.25
N LEU A 148 -2.59 4.07 36.44
CA LEU A 148 -2.66 5.14 37.43
C LEU A 148 -3.62 6.26 37.01
N GLU A 149 -3.66 6.61 35.72
CA GLU A 149 -4.63 7.57 35.20
C GLU A 149 -6.07 7.05 35.33
N ALA A 150 -6.31 5.75 35.14
CA ALA A 150 -7.62 5.15 35.37
C ALA A 150 -8.02 5.20 36.85
N PHE A 151 -7.08 4.97 37.77
CA PHE A 151 -7.31 5.07 39.21
C PHE A 151 -7.75 6.49 39.60
N ASP A 152 -7.02 7.51 39.16
CA ASP A 152 -7.35 8.93 39.41
C ASP A 152 -8.73 9.33 38.83
N ASN A 153 -9.17 8.65 37.77
CA ASN A 153 -10.47 8.86 37.15
C ASN A 153 -11.62 8.05 37.79
N GLY A 154 -11.37 7.41 38.94
CA GLY A 154 -12.34 6.69 39.75
C GLY A 154 -12.52 5.21 39.41
N VAL A 155 -11.55 4.58 38.73
CA VAL A 155 -11.50 3.13 38.48
C VAL A 155 -10.64 2.46 39.56
N THR A 156 -11.15 2.40 40.77
CA THR A 156 -10.39 1.92 41.95
C THR A 156 -10.25 0.41 42.00
N ASP A 157 -11.11 -0.35 41.32
CA ASP A 157 -11.14 -1.82 41.28
C ASP A 157 -10.38 -2.42 40.08
N LEU A 158 -9.44 -1.67 39.49
CA LEU A 158 -8.69 -2.10 38.31
C LEU A 158 -7.71 -3.23 38.62
N VAL A 159 -7.87 -4.36 37.93
CA VAL A 159 -6.92 -5.47 37.97
C VAL A 159 -6.02 -5.50 36.73
N ILE A 160 -4.71 -5.48 36.92
CA ILE A 160 -3.74 -5.68 35.85
C ILE A 160 -3.37 -7.16 35.76
N ILE A 161 -3.47 -7.76 34.57
CA ILE A 161 -3.14 -9.17 34.34
C ILE A 161 -1.95 -9.30 33.40
N PRO A 162 -0.78 -9.75 33.89
CA PRO A 162 0.34 -10.13 33.04
C PRO A 162 0.04 -11.44 32.30
N LEU A 163 0.24 -11.44 30.98
CA LEU A 163 -0.01 -12.56 30.09
C LEU A 163 1.23 -12.88 29.26
N GLY A 164 1.69 -14.13 29.31
CA GLY A 164 2.78 -14.62 28.49
C GLY A 164 2.28 -15.41 27.30
N ILE A 165 2.50 -14.89 26.09
CA ILE A 165 2.21 -15.58 24.82
C ILE A 165 3.47 -16.28 24.34
N ASN A 166 3.49 -17.60 24.46
CA ASN A 166 4.63 -18.44 24.12
C ASN A 166 4.33 -19.29 22.90
N TYR A 167 5.10 -19.11 21.82
CA TYR A 167 4.98 -19.86 20.57
C TYR A 167 6.04 -20.95 20.47
N ASP A 168 5.67 -22.14 19.98
CA ASP A 168 6.63 -23.19 19.60
C ASP A 168 7.38 -22.75 18.33
N LYS A 169 6.62 -22.53 17.25
CA LYS A 169 7.08 -21.94 15.98
C LYS A 169 6.00 -21.02 15.42
N LYS A 170 6.13 -19.71 15.56
CA LYS A 170 5.02 -18.77 15.28
C LYS A 170 4.62 -18.73 13.81
N GLU A 171 5.57 -18.94 12.90
CA GLU A 171 5.42 -18.88 11.45
C GLU A 171 4.86 -20.15 10.80
N GLN A 172 4.81 -21.26 11.55
CA GLN A 172 4.43 -22.57 11.03
C GLN A 172 2.95 -22.88 11.29
N LEU A 173 2.21 -23.20 10.24
CA LEU A 173 0.85 -23.72 10.35
C LEU A 173 0.83 -25.03 11.15
N GLY A 174 -0.11 -25.15 12.09
CA GLY A 174 -0.24 -26.34 12.94
C GLY A 174 0.64 -26.32 14.20
N SER A 175 1.36 -25.22 14.42
CA SER A 175 2.19 -25.00 15.60
C SER A 175 1.37 -24.86 16.89
N LYS A 176 2.06 -24.82 18.03
CA LYS A 176 1.47 -24.79 19.36
C LYS A 176 1.67 -23.41 19.99
N VAL A 177 0.70 -23.03 20.81
CA VAL A 177 0.74 -21.80 21.60
C VAL A 177 0.42 -22.16 23.04
N TRP A 178 1.18 -21.62 23.96
CA TRP A 178 0.89 -21.66 25.38
C TRP A 178 0.72 -20.23 25.88
N ILE A 179 -0.42 -19.96 26.51
CA ILE A 179 -0.75 -18.69 27.15
C ILE A 179 -0.67 -18.94 28.66
N ASP A 180 0.26 -18.26 29.33
CA ASP A 180 0.41 -18.34 30.77
C ASP A 180 -0.15 -17.06 31.41
N VAL A 181 -1.12 -17.22 32.31
CA VAL A 181 -1.76 -16.10 33.02
C VAL A 181 -1.06 -15.93 34.35
N GLY A 182 -0.41 -14.79 34.54
CA GLY A 182 0.33 -14.48 35.76
C GLY A 182 -0.60 -14.11 36.91
N GLN A 183 0.01 -13.77 38.05
CA GLN A 183 -0.76 -13.31 39.21
C GLN A 183 -1.38 -11.94 38.90
N PRO A 184 -2.66 -11.72 39.25
CA PRO A 184 -3.31 -10.42 39.08
C PRO A 184 -2.68 -9.40 40.03
N LEU A 185 -2.38 -8.20 39.53
CA LEU A 185 -2.02 -7.05 40.35
C LEU A 185 -3.27 -6.22 40.59
N ASP A 186 -3.74 -6.18 41.83
CA ASP A 186 -4.86 -5.35 42.25
C ASP A 186 -4.37 -3.95 42.60
N LEU A 187 -4.76 -2.94 41.81
CA LEU A 187 -4.34 -1.56 42.05
C LEU A 187 -4.94 -0.97 43.33
N ALA A 188 -6.10 -1.49 43.78
CA ALA A 188 -6.79 -0.99 44.96
C ALA A 188 -5.91 -1.15 46.21
N SER A 189 -5.21 -2.28 46.33
CA SER A 189 -4.28 -2.55 47.43
C SER A 189 -2.87 -2.03 47.13
N TRP A 190 -2.43 -2.14 45.87
CA TRP A 190 -1.05 -1.82 45.49
C TRP A 190 -0.70 -0.34 45.67
N ILE A 191 -1.58 0.59 45.27
CA ILE A 191 -1.29 2.03 45.37
C ILE A 191 -1.10 2.46 46.84
N PRO A 192 -2.04 2.17 47.77
CA PRO A 192 -1.85 2.53 49.18
C PRO A 192 -0.57 1.96 49.80
N GLU A 193 -0.24 0.69 49.54
CA GLU A 193 0.98 0.04 50.06
C GLU A 193 2.28 0.73 49.58
N HIS A 194 2.24 1.39 48.42
CA HIS A 194 3.41 1.93 47.74
C HIS A 194 3.48 3.47 47.79
N SER A 195 2.44 4.11 48.33
CA SER A 195 2.32 5.57 48.47
C SER A 195 2.64 6.08 49.88
N GLN A 196 2.87 5.19 50.86
CA GLN A 196 3.10 5.54 52.27
C GLN A 196 4.41 6.32 52.55
N ASP A 197 5.31 6.41 51.58
CA ASP A 197 6.63 7.05 51.74
C ASP A 197 6.65 8.57 51.38
N ASN A 198 5.50 9.23 51.19
CA ASN A 198 5.43 10.60 50.67
C ASN A 198 4.59 11.55 51.56
N GLU A 199 5.18 12.66 52.00
CA GLU A 199 4.51 13.72 52.79
C GLU A 199 3.62 14.65 51.93
N GLU A 200 3.81 14.68 50.60
CA GLU A 200 3.03 15.51 49.67
C GLU A 200 1.86 14.77 49.01
N THR A 201 0.68 15.39 48.99
CA THR A 201 -0.55 14.87 48.37
C THR A 201 -0.52 15.04 46.84
N ILE A 202 0.29 14.24 46.14
CA ILE A 202 0.37 14.23 44.67
C ILE A 202 -0.58 13.16 44.12
N ALA A 203 -1.26 13.44 43.00
CA ALA A 203 -2.09 12.45 42.31
C ALA A 203 -1.24 11.24 41.82
N PRO A 204 -1.68 9.99 42.03
CA PRO A 204 -0.95 8.78 41.63
C PRO A 204 -0.49 8.77 40.17
N SER A 205 -1.26 9.34 39.24
CA SER A 205 -0.85 9.41 37.83
C SER A 205 0.29 10.37 37.55
N ASP A 206 0.52 11.38 38.40
CA ASP A 206 1.58 12.38 38.28
C ASP A 206 2.89 11.97 38.98
N ASP A 207 2.82 11.04 39.94
CA ASP A 207 4.00 10.49 40.61
C ASP A 207 4.89 9.62 39.68
N LYS A 208 6.11 10.13 39.40
CA LYS A 208 7.08 9.41 38.55
C LYS A 208 7.63 8.15 39.20
N ARG A 209 7.74 8.11 40.54
CA ARG A 209 8.31 6.98 41.31
C ARG A 209 7.35 5.80 41.29
N LEU A 210 6.06 6.04 41.58
CA LEU A 210 5.00 5.02 41.48
C LEU A 210 4.93 4.45 40.06
N ARG A 211 4.94 5.30 39.03
CA ARG A 211 4.97 4.85 37.63
C ARG A 211 6.17 3.94 37.32
N ARG A 212 7.36 4.29 37.80
CA ARG A 212 8.58 3.49 37.58
C ARG A 212 8.48 2.14 38.30
N LYS A 213 8.10 2.14 39.58
CA LYS A 213 7.96 0.92 40.39
C LYS A 213 6.94 -0.04 39.80
N LEU A 214 5.77 0.46 39.40
CA LEU A 214 4.75 -0.36 38.72
C LEU A 214 5.27 -0.91 37.38
N THR A 215 6.06 -0.14 36.63
CA THR A 215 6.64 -0.61 35.37
C THR A 215 7.64 -1.75 35.59
N GLU A 216 8.49 -1.65 36.62
CA GLU A 216 9.47 -2.68 36.98
C GLU A 216 8.80 -3.97 37.48
N GLU A 217 7.76 -3.84 38.32
CA GLU A 217 6.98 -4.97 38.79
C GLU A 217 6.23 -5.67 37.65
N LEU A 218 5.62 -4.91 36.74
CA LEU A 218 5.00 -5.47 35.54
C LEU A 218 6.03 -6.18 34.65
N GLY A 219 7.23 -5.64 34.51
CA GLY A 219 8.32 -6.29 33.79
C GLY A 219 8.72 -7.63 34.43
N THR A 220 8.85 -7.65 35.75
CA THR A 220 9.17 -8.86 36.52
C THR A 220 8.05 -9.91 36.40
N ALA A 221 6.79 -9.48 36.50
CA ALA A 221 5.63 -10.35 36.36
C ALA A 221 5.50 -10.93 34.95
N LEU A 222 5.83 -10.15 33.91
CA LEU A 222 5.84 -10.62 32.51
C LEU A 222 6.97 -11.62 32.25
N LYS A 223 8.17 -11.42 32.80
CA LYS A 223 9.28 -12.41 32.70
C LYS A 223 8.88 -13.76 33.29
N LYS A 224 8.08 -13.77 34.37
CA LYS A 224 7.58 -15.00 35.01
C LYS A 224 6.61 -15.79 34.14
N VAL A 225 5.93 -15.20 33.16
CA VAL A 225 4.95 -15.88 32.29
C VAL A 225 5.45 -16.15 30.86
N VAL A 226 6.59 -15.56 30.49
CA VAL A 226 7.24 -15.77 29.19
C VAL A 226 8.40 -16.77 29.35
N VAL A 227 8.77 -17.47 28.27
CA VAL A 227 10.05 -18.20 28.18
C VAL A 227 11.17 -17.16 28.07
N HIS A 228 11.77 -16.78 29.20
CA HIS A 228 12.80 -15.76 29.27
C HIS A 228 14.12 -16.33 29.81
N VAL A 229 15.21 -16.00 29.14
CA VAL A 229 16.58 -16.19 29.65
C VAL A 229 17.19 -14.81 29.87
N ASN A 230 17.97 -14.65 30.94
CA ASN A 230 18.58 -13.37 31.29
C ASN A 230 19.63 -12.92 30.26
N ASN A 231 20.28 -13.86 29.58
CA ASN A 231 21.23 -13.61 28.48
C ASN A 231 20.71 -14.20 27.16
N VAL A 232 20.72 -13.38 26.10
CA VAL A 232 20.23 -13.77 24.78
C VAL A 232 21.03 -14.91 24.16
N ASP A 233 22.33 -14.97 24.45
CA ASP A 233 23.27 -15.96 23.90
C ASP A 233 22.97 -17.39 24.37
N TRP A 234 22.10 -17.56 25.36
CA TRP A 234 21.70 -18.86 25.88
C TRP A 234 20.56 -19.54 25.10
N ASP A 235 19.95 -18.92 24.06
CA ASP A 235 18.87 -19.58 23.28
C ASP A 235 19.32 -20.87 22.55
N PRO A 236 20.55 -20.97 21.98
CA PRO A 236 21.08 -22.24 21.45
C PRO A 236 21.19 -23.32 22.53
N LEU A 237 21.77 -22.99 23.69
CA LEU A 237 21.88 -23.90 24.83
C LEU A 237 20.50 -24.39 25.30
N LEU A 238 19.54 -23.46 25.46
CA LEU A 238 18.16 -23.79 25.84
C LEU A 238 17.54 -24.79 24.87
N THR A 239 17.86 -24.68 23.58
CA THR A 239 17.39 -25.61 22.54
C THR A 239 18.03 -27.00 22.66
N ASP A 240 19.33 -27.06 22.92
CA ASP A 240 20.05 -28.32 23.11
C ASP A 240 19.58 -29.05 24.37
N LEU A 241 19.47 -28.33 25.49
CA LEU A 241 18.95 -28.87 26.75
C LEU A 241 17.52 -29.40 26.60
N GLU A 242 16.65 -28.69 25.87
CA GLU A 242 15.28 -29.16 25.60
C GLU A 242 15.28 -30.54 24.89
N ILE A 243 16.18 -30.74 23.92
CA ILE A 243 16.30 -31.99 23.17
C ILE A 243 16.83 -33.11 24.07
N ILE A 244 17.88 -32.84 24.85
CA ILE A 244 18.49 -33.81 25.77
C ILE A 244 17.47 -34.29 26.80
N PHE A 245 16.75 -33.37 27.46
CA PHE A 245 15.74 -33.66 28.48
C PHE A 245 14.52 -34.40 27.92
N LYS A 246 14.07 -34.08 26.71
CA LYS A 246 12.90 -34.72 26.08
C LYS A 246 13.06 -36.25 25.96
N ARG A 247 14.29 -36.76 25.97
CA ARG A 247 14.62 -38.17 25.68
C ARG A 247 15.17 -38.92 26.89
N THR A 248 15.13 -38.34 28.10
CA THR A 248 15.51 -39.03 29.34
C THR A 248 14.43 -40.04 29.75
N LYS A 249 14.81 -41.24 30.23
CA LYS A 249 13.85 -42.24 30.77
C LYS A 249 13.15 -41.78 32.07
N HIS A 250 13.56 -40.66 32.64
CA HIS A 250 12.99 -40.07 33.85
C HIS A 250 11.50 -39.74 33.62
N LYS A 251 10.62 -40.52 34.25
CA LYS A 251 9.16 -40.56 34.03
C LYS A 251 8.39 -39.23 34.25
N PRO A 252 8.76 -38.32 35.17
CA PRO A 252 7.89 -37.19 35.50
C PRO A 252 7.89 -36.02 34.49
N SER A 253 8.84 -35.96 33.54
CA SER A 253 8.90 -34.88 32.52
C SER A 253 8.05 -35.12 31.27
N HIS A 254 7.61 -36.37 31.03
CA HIS A 254 6.94 -36.78 29.79
C HIS A 254 5.50 -36.27 29.64
N HIS A 255 4.87 -35.86 30.75
CA HIS A 255 3.48 -35.40 30.77
C HIS A 255 3.33 -33.88 30.66
N ILE A 256 4.43 -33.13 30.75
CA ILE A 256 4.42 -31.66 30.66
C ILE A 256 4.50 -31.23 29.19
N PRO A 257 3.61 -30.34 28.72
CA PRO A 257 3.68 -29.76 27.39
C PRO A 257 5.05 -29.14 27.06
N ALA A 258 5.44 -29.16 25.79
CA ALA A 258 6.79 -28.80 25.38
C ALA A 258 7.21 -27.37 25.77
N LEU A 259 6.31 -26.39 25.59
CA LEU A 259 6.58 -24.99 25.92
C LEU A 259 6.77 -24.75 27.42
N MET A 260 5.98 -25.42 28.27
CA MET A 260 6.14 -25.36 29.72
C MET A 260 7.47 -25.97 30.17
N ARG A 261 7.86 -27.10 29.57
CA ARG A 261 9.18 -27.70 29.85
C ARG A 261 10.31 -26.75 29.44
N ARG A 262 10.23 -26.14 28.25
CA ARG A 262 11.21 -25.15 27.79
C ARG A 262 11.30 -23.97 28.75
N LYS A 263 10.16 -23.45 29.23
CA LYS A 263 10.15 -22.41 30.27
C LYS A 263 10.90 -22.85 31.52
N ARG A 264 10.61 -24.03 32.07
CA ARG A 264 11.28 -24.52 33.28
C ARG A 264 12.79 -24.66 33.10
N ILE A 265 13.24 -25.08 31.91
CA ILE A 265 14.68 -25.14 31.60
C ILE A 265 15.25 -23.71 31.60
N ALA A 266 14.58 -22.75 30.96
CA ALA A 266 15.01 -21.35 30.96
C ALA A 266 15.06 -20.74 32.38
N ASP A 267 14.03 -20.94 33.19
CA ASP A 267 13.99 -20.47 34.58
C ASP A 267 15.09 -21.15 35.42
N GLY A 268 15.36 -22.43 35.19
CA GLY A 268 16.45 -23.17 35.84
C GLY A 268 17.85 -22.65 35.44
N ILE A 269 18.07 -22.34 34.16
CA ILE A 269 19.32 -21.70 33.70
C ILE A 269 19.53 -20.38 34.44
N ASN A 270 18.51 -19.51 34.49
CA ASN A 270 18.60 -18.23 35.18
C ASN A 270 18.92 -18.42 36.67
N TYR A 271 18.21 -19.34 37.33
CA TYR A 271 18.41 -19.62 38.76
C TYR A 271 19.84 -20.08 39.08
N TYR A 272 20.37 -21.06 38.33
CA TYR A 272 21.72 -21.58 38.60
C TYR A 272 22.81 -20.57 38.25
N TYR A 273 22.62 -19.75 37.22
CA TYR A 273 23.53 -18.66 36.91
C TYR A 273 23.55 -17.57 37.98
N GLU A 274 22.40 -17.26 38.58
CA GLU A 274 22.31 -16.27 39.67
C GLU A 274 22.94 -16.79 40.98
N GLN A 275 22.81 -18.10 41.27
CA GLN A 275 23.32 -18.70 42.51
C GLN A 275 24.79 -19.12 42.45
N ASN A 276 25.24 -19.72 41.34
CA ASN A 276 26.61 -20.19 41.17
C ASN A 276 27.02 -20.21 39.67
N PRO A 277 27.59 -19.09 39.16
CA PRO A 277 28.00 -18.98 37.76
C PRO A 277 28.98 -20.07 37.30
N ALA A 278 29.92 -20.48 38.16
CA ALA A 278 30.96 -21.44 37.80
C ALA A 278 30.38 -22.82 37.42
N THR A 279 29.40 -23.29 38.20
CA THR A 279 28.70 -24.55 37.92
C THR A 279 27.87 -24.49 36.65
N ALA A 280 27.27 -23.33 36.36
CA ALA A 280 26.50 -23.14 35.14
C ALA A 280 27.42 -23.17 33.89
N ASP A 281 28.57 -22.48 33.95
CA ASP A 281 29.57 -22.47 32.87
C ASP A 281 30.17 -23.85 32.60
N GLU A 282 30.37 -24.68 33.63
CA GLU A 282 30.82 -26.07 33.50
C GLU A 282 29.83 -26.90 32.65
N ILE A 283 28.53 -26.82 32.97
CA ILE A 283 27.49 -27.55 32.23
C ILE A 283 27.38 -27.05 30.79
N ILE A 284 27.47 -25.73 30.56
CA ILE A 284 27.53 -25.18 29.19
C ILE A 284 28.71 -25.78 28.45
N GLY A 285 29.90 -25.77 29.05
CA GLY A 285 31.11 -26.31 28.46
C GLY A 285 30.99 -27.80 28.11
N GLU A 286 30.37 -28.61 28.97
CA GLU A 286 30.10 -30.03 28.70
C GLU A 286 29.16 -30.23 27.51
N VAL A 287 28.05 -29.47 27.46
CA VAL A 287 27.07 -29.57 26.38
C VAL A 287 27.66 -29.09 25.05
N GLU A 288 28.42 -28.00 25.04
CA GLU A 288 29.11 -27.49 23.85
C GLU A 288 30.20 -28.45 23.36
N SER A 289 30.97 -29.04 24.28
CA SER A 289 31.94 -30.10 23.99
C SER A 289 31.27 -31.30 23.31
N TYR A 290 30.16 -31.77 23.89
CA TYR A 290 29.37 -32.85 23.31
C TYR A 290 28.80 -32.51 21.92
N HIS A 291 28.32 -31.27 21.73
CA HIS A 291 27.80 -30.80 20.46
C HIS A 291 28.90 -30.76 19.37
N ARG A 292 30.13 -30.35 19.72
CA ARG A 292 31.29 -30.39 18.80
C ARG A 292 31.62 -31.82 18.38
N GLU A 293 31.66 -32.76 19.31
CA GLU A 293 31.93 -34.17 19.02
C GLU A 293 30.84 -34.80 18.14
N LEU A 294 29.57 -34.51 18.38
CA LEU A 294 28.47 -34.96 17.53
C LEU A 294 28.63 -34.46 16.09
N ARG A 295 28.94 -33.17 15.91
CA ARG A 295 29.19 -32.58 14.59
C ARG A 295 30.38 -33.25 13.89
N SER A 296 31.46 -33.55 14.62
CA SER A 296 32.62 -34.27 14.07
C SER A 296 32.27 -35.68 13.57
N ALA A 297 31.29 -36.33 14.20
CA ALA A 297 30.76 -37.63 13.80
C ALA A 297 29.67 -37.54 12.70
N GLY A 298 29.36 -36.33 12.21
CA GLY A 298 28.29 -36.09 11.24
C GLY A 298 26.89 -36.37 11.78
N LEU A 299 26.69 -36.25 13.09
CA LEU A 299 25.43 -36.43 13.81
C LEU A 299 24.90 -35.11 14.37
N VAL A 300 23.61 -35.09 14.69
CA VAL A 300 22.92 -34.00 15.38
C VAL A 300 22.38 -34.49 16.72
N ILE A 301 22.28 -33.60 17.70
CA ILE A 301 21.84 -33.93 19.07
C ILE A 301 20.44 -34.56 19.16
N ASP A 302 19.57 -34.29 18.18
CA ASP A 302 18.23 -34.88 18.04
C ASP A 302 18.22 -36.21 17.25
N ASP A 303 19.36 -36.85 16.96
CA ASP A 303 19.33 -38.07 16.14
C ASP A 303 18.72 -39.28 16.88
N PRO A 304 17.76 -40.02 16.28
CA PRO A 304 17.10 -41.15 16.95
C PRO A 304 18.05 -42.28 17.38
N ILE A 305 19.18 -42.43 16.68
CA ILE A 305 20.17 -43.48 16.94
C ILE A 305 20.87 -43.31 18.29
N LEU A 306 20.93 -42.10 18.84
CA LEU A 306 21.51 -41.84 20.16
C LEU A 306 20.67 -42.41 21.31
N ASN A 307 19.41 -42.80 21.06
CA ASN A 307 18.42 -43.06 22.12
C ASN A 307 17.69 -44.41 22.04
N ARG A 308 17.87 -45.17 20.95
CA ARG A 308 17.09 -46.39 20.67
C ARG A 308 17.99 -47.60 20.50
N SER A 309 17.46 -48.78 20.86
CA SER A 309 18.09 -50.06 20.52
C SER A 309 18.11 -50.26 19.00
N ARG A 310 19.09 -51.00 18.50
CA ARG A 310 19.33 -51.19 17.06
C ARG A 310 18.10 -51.76 16.33
N THR A 311 17.46 -52.77 16.90
CA THR A 311 16.29 -53.44 16.30
C THR A 311 15.08 -52.51 16.21
N TYR A 312 14.83 -51.74 17.28
CA TYR A 312 13.72 -50.78 17.29
C TYR A 312 13.99 -49.61 16.32
N ALA A 313 15.24 -49.17 16.18
CA ALA A 313 15.62 -48.17 15.19
C ALA A 313 15.30 -48.65 13.76
N ILE A 314 15.68 -49.88 13.41
CA ILE A 314 15.40 -50.48 12.09
C ILE A 314 13.89 -50.60 11.83
N PHE A 315 13.12 -51.10 12.80
CA PHE A 315 11.66 -51.16 12.65
C PHE A 315 11.06 -49.76 12.43
N THR A 316 11.47 -48.76 13.21
CA THR A 316 10.96 -47.39 13.04
C THR A 316 11.39 -46.76 11.72
N PHE A 317 12.56 -47.12 11.19
CA PHE A 317 13.02 -46.73 9.86
C PHE A 317 12.12 -47.32 8.77
N LEU A 318 11.86 -48.63 8.79
CA LEU A 318 10.99 -49.30 7.81
C LEU A 318 9.57 -48.77 7.85
N TRP A 319 9.03 -48.55 9.06
CA TRP A 319 7.71 -47.94 9.24
C TRP A 319 7.65 -46.51 8.69
N GLN A 320 8.67 -45.69 8.95
CA GLN A 320 8.75 -44.33 8.41
C GLN A 320 8.80 -44.35 6.88
N LEU A 321 9.58 -45.25 6.29
CA LEU A 321 9.64 -45.42 4.84
C LEU A 321 8.28 -45.81 4.25
N ALA A 322 7.57 -46.77 4.86
CA ALA A 322 6.24 -47.17 4.43
C ALA A 322 5.24 -46.00 4.48
N VAL A 323 5.27 -45.20 5.55
CA VAL A 323 4.43 -43.99 5.68
C VAL A 323 4.78 -42.96 4.61
N LEU A 324 6.05 -42.77 4.27
CA LEU A 324 6.45 -41.85 3.20
C LEU A 324 5.93 -42.31 1.84
N VAL A 325 6.07 -43.59 1.51
CA VAL A 325 5.58 -44.14 0.24
C VAL A 325 4.05 -44.02 0.13
N LEU A 326 3.32 -44.40 1.19
CA LEU A 326 1.85 -44.37 1.19
C LEU A 326 1.28 -42.98 0.95
N TRP A 327 1.88 -41.94 1.56
CA TRP A 327 1.36 -40.58 1.50
C TRP A 327 1.97 -39.73 0.37
N PHE A 328 2.90 -40.28 -0.41
CA PHE A 328 3.59 -39.54 -1.47
C PHE A 328 2.64 -39.02 -2.55
N LEU A 329 1.79 -39.87 -3.13
CA LEU A 329 0.89 -39.47 -4.23
C LEU A 329 -0.15 -38.40 -3.79
N PRO A 330 -0.86 -38.54 -2.66
CA PRO A 330 -1.76 -37.49 -2.17
C PRO A 330 -1.03 -36.18 -1.85
N ALA A 331 0.19 -36.26 -1.31
CA ALA A 331 1.00 -35.08 -1.02
C ALA A 331 1.49 -34.40 -2.31
N LEU A 332 1.88 -35.17 -3.33
CA LEU A 332 2.29 -34.66 -4.63
C LEU A 332 1.13 -33.93 -5.31
N PHE A 333 -0.05 -34.56 -5.37
CA PHE A 333 -1.26 -33.95 -5.92
C PHE A 333 -1.64 -32.66 -5.16
N GLY A 334 -1.65 -32.71 -3.83
CA GLY A 334 -1.93 -31.55 -2.99
C GLY A 334 -0.93 -30.42 -3.19
N SER A 335 0.34 -30.76 -3.43
CA SER A 335 1.40 -29.79 -3.75
C SER A 335 1.13 -29.14 -5.10
N MET A 336 0.90 -29.91 -6.16
CA MET A 336 0.64 -29.38 -7.51
C MET A 336 -0.55 -28.42 -7.50
N MET A 337 -1.67 -28.82 -6.90
CA MET A 337 -2.90 -28.03 -6.91
C MET A 337 -2.85 -26.77 -6.04
N ASN A 338 -1.96 -26.74 -5.05
CA ASN A 338 -1.81 -25.60 -4.14
C ASN A 338 -0.48 -24.86 -4.31
N MET A 339 0.35 -25.22 -5.29
CA MET A 339 1.68 -24.64 -5.47
C MET A 339 1.59 -23.17 -5.85
N VAL A 340 0.70 -22.82 -6.77
CA VAL A 340 0.50 -21.44 -7.23
C VAL A 340 0.09 -20.52 -6.08
N PRO A 341 -1.03 -20.76 -5.34
CA PRO A 341 -1.41 -19.88 -4.25
C PRO A 341 -0.38 -19.89 -3.11
N PHE A 342 0.31 -21.01 -2.88
CA PHE A 342 1.39 -21.09 -1.88
C PHE A 342 2.57 -20.19 -2.23
N LEU A 343 3.07 -20.24 -3.47
CA LEU A 343 4.20 -19.44 -3.93
C LEU A 343 3.85 -17.95 -3.99
N ILE A 344 2.65 -17.60 -4.46
CA ILE A 344 2.17 -16.21 -4.46
C ILE A 344 2.07 -15.72 -3.03
N THR A 345 1.39 -16.44 -2.13
CA THR A 345 1.27 -16.05 -0.72
C THR A 345 2.65 -15.87 -0.08
N ARG A 346 3.58 -16.80 -0.33
CA ARG A 346 4.94 -16.73 0.22
C ARG A 346 5.73 -15.53 -0.31
N LYS A 347 5.62 -15.18 -1.59
CA LYS A 347 6.30 -14.01 -2.17
C LYS A 347 5.66 -12.70 -1.72
N VAL A 348 4.32 -12.62 -1.75
CA VAL A 348 3.56 -11.42 -1.41
C VAL A 348 3.68 -11.09 0.08
N SER A 349 3.56 -12.10 0.96
CA SER A 349 3.65 -11.86 2.42
C SER A 349 5.00 -11.33 2.90
N VAL A 350 6.09 -11.58 2.17
CA VAL A 350 7.43 -11.06 2.50
C VAL A 350 7.56 -9.59 2.09
N LYS A 351 6.86 -9.14 1.05
CA LYS A 351 6.90 -7.73 0.59
C LYS A 351 6.25 -6.74 1.55
N PHE A 352 5.35 -7.22 2.41
CA PHE A 352 4.65 -6.40 3.41
C PHE A 352 5.29 -6.50 4.81
N GLN A 353 6.44 -7.16 4.92
CA GLN A 353 7.14 -7.33 6.18
C GLN A 353 7.87 -6.02 6.54
N ASP A 354 7.55 -5.43 7.71
CA ASP A 354 8.33 -4.34 8.28
C ASP A 354 9.74 -4.87 8.66
N ASP A 355 10.80 -4.14 8.28
CA ASP A 355 12.19 -4.55 8.52
C ASP A 355 12.46 -4.90 10.00
N GLY A 356 13.05 -6.07 10.24
CA GLY A 356 13.41 -6.55 11.57
C GLY A 356 12.29 -7.28 12.35
N GLN A 357 11.08 -7.44 11.81
CA GLN A 357 9.99 -8.19 12.45
C GLN A 357 9.45 -9.33 11.56
N LYS A 358 9.42 -10.58 12.02
CA LYS A 358 8.80 -11.77 11.42
C LYS A 358 7.29 -11.77 11.70
N THR A 359 6.61 -10.71 11.26
CA THR A 359 5.14 -10.66 11.12
C THR A 359 4.63 -11.51 9.97
N ILE A 360 5.50 -12.31 9.35
CA ILE A 360 5.22 -13.21 8.22
C ILE A 360 3.99 -14.09 8.47
N ALA A 361 3.75 -14.59 9.69
CA ALA A 361 2.56 -15.40 9.98
C ALA A 361 1.27 -14.59 9.78
N THR A 362 1.26 -13.34 10.25
CA THR A 362 0.16 -12.39 10.08
C THR A 362 -0.09 -12.12 8.60
N TRP A 363 0.95 -11.75 7.85
CA TRP A 363 0.81 -11.45 6.42
C TRP A 363 0.46 -12.68 5.58
N ARG A 364 0.93 -13.87 5.95
CA ARG A 364 0.50 -15.13 5.32
C ARG A 364 -0.98 -15.41 5.53
N LEU A 365 -1.55 -15.04 6.69
CA LEU A 365 -2.99 -15.16 6.92
C LEU A 365 -3.76 -14.10 6.13
N VAL A 366 -3.34 -12.83 6.23
CA VAL A 366 -4.04 -11.69 5.61
C VAL A 366 -4.04 -11.78 4.08
N CYS A 367 -2.87 -12.03 3.47
CA CYS A 367 -2.78 -12.17 2.01
C CYS A 367 -3.20 -13.56 1.54
N GLY A 368 -2.87 -14.61 2.30
CA GLY A 368 -3.09 -15.99 1.88
C GLY A 368 -4.56 -16.37 1.79
N ILE A 369 -5.41 -15.95 2.74
CA ILE A 369 -6.84 -16.31 2.71
C ILE A 369 -7.50 -15.84 1.39
N PRO A 370 -7.40 -14.56 0.98
CA PRO A 370 -7.92 -14.11 -0.31
C PRO A 370 -7.33 -14.84 -1.51
N ILE A 371 -6.00 -15.03 -1.55
CA ILE A 371 -5.30 -15.70 -2.66
C ILE A 371 -5.82 -17.13 -2.84
N TYR A 372 -5.95 -17.89 -1.75
CA TYR A 372 -6.45 -19.26 -1.81
C TYR A 372 -7.93 -19.32 -2.17
N LEU A 373 -8.76 -18.40 -1.67
CA LEU A 373 -10.19 -18.33 -2.03
C LEU A 373 -10.37 -18.04 -3.53
N LEU A 374 -9.63 -17.06 -4.06
CA LEU A 374 -9.66 -16.72 -5.47
C LEU A 374 -9.17 -17.89 -6.33
N TRP A 375 -8.07 -18.54 -5.93
CA TRP A 375 -7.53 -19.71 -6.63
C TRP A 375 -8.52 -20.88 -6.68
N TYR A 376 -9.17 -21.19 -5.55
CA TYR A 376 -10.19 -22.25 -5.50
C TYR A 376 -11.44 -21.88 -6.29
N GLY A 377 -11.84 -20.61 -6.30
CA GLY A 377 -12.91 -20.10 -7.17
C GLY A 377 -12.59 -20.28 -8.65
N ILE A 378 -11.36 -19.97 -9.09
CA ILE A 378 -10.92 -20.18 -10.47
C ILE A 378 -10.99 -21.67 -10.82
N ILE A 379 -10.43 -22.56 -10.00
CA ILE A 379 -10.49 -24.02 -10.28
C ILE A 379 -11.94 -24.50 -10.35
N TYR A 380 -12.81 -24.04 -9.45
CA TYR A 380 -14.22 -24.40 -9.46
C TYR A 380 -14.91 -23.97 -10.76
N ILE A 381 -14.72 -22.71 -11.19
CA ILE A 381 -15.32 -22.17 -12.42
C ILE A 381 -14.79 -22.92 -13.64
N THR A 382 -13.48 -23.17 -13.72
CA THR A 382 -12.87 -23.91 -14.84
C THR A 382 -13.40 -25.33 -14.92
N VAL A 383 -13.47 -26.07 -13.81
CA VAL A 383 -14.02 -27.43 -13.80
C VAL A 383 -15.50 -27.43 -14.21
N LEU A 384 -16.29 -26.49 -13.69
CA LEU A 384 -17.71 -26.37 -14.06
C LEU A 384 -17.89 -26.03 -15.54
N TYR A 385 -17.06 -25.15 -16.10
CA TYR A 385 -17.09 -24.76 -17.51
C TYR A 385 -16.71 -25.92 -18.45
N GLU A 386 -15.63 -26.66 -18.13
CA GLU A 386 -15.13 -27.73 -18.99
C GLU A 386 -15.96 -29.02 -18.89
N THR A 387 -16.46 -29.36 -17.70
CA THR A 387 -17.17 -30.63 -17.47
C THR A 387 -18.69 -30.50 -17.52
N HIS A 388 -19.22 -29.27 -17.36
CA HIS A 388 -20.65 -29.01 -17.12
C HIS A 388 -21.25 -29.79 -15.94
N GLN A 389 -20.42 -30.36 -15.05
CA GLN A 389 -20.85 -31.20 -13.94
C GLN A 389 -20.64 -30.48 -12.60
N LEU A 390 -21.73 -29.91 -12.06
CA LEU A 390 -21.73 -29.27 -10.75
C LEU A 390 -21.22 -30.18 -9.61
N PRO A 391 -21.63 -31.47 -9.50
CA PRO A 391 -21.14 -32.35 -8.43
C PRO A 391 -19.62 -32.55 -8.48
N MET A 392 -19.04 -32.63 -9.67
CA MET A 392 -17.60 -32.83 -9.87
C MET A 392 -16.82 -31.57 -9.46
N ALA A 393 -17.29 -30.38 -9.82
CA ALA A 393 -16.70 -29.12 -9.39
C ALA A 393 -16.77 -28.95 -7.86
N MET A 394 -17.89 -29.30 -7.23
CA MET A 394 -18.06 -29.28 -5.76
C MET A 394 -17.13 -30.28 -5.07
N MET A 395 -17.03 -31.51 -5.57
CA MET A 395 -16.15 -32.55 -5.03
C MET A 395 -14.67 -32.13 -5.13
N MET A 396 -14.25 -31.56 -6.27
CA MET A 396 -12.89 -31.07 -6.45
C MET A 396 -12.57 -29.95 -5.45
N ASN A 397 -13.45 -28.94 -5.35
CA ASN A 397 -13.27 -27.84 -4.41
C ASN A 397 -13.21 -28.30 -2.94
N PHE A 398 -13.94 -29.37 -2.60
CA PHE A 398 -13.84 -30.00 -1.29
C PHE A 398 -12.52 -30.75 -1.07
N MET A 399 -11.94 -31.39 -2.09
CA MET A 399 -10.69 -32.14 -1.98
C MET A 399 -9.42 -31.27 -1.97
N LEU A 400 -9.46 -30.07 -2.56
CA LEU A 400 -8.30 -29.16 -2.65
C LEU A 400 -7.71 -28.77 -1.28
N PRO A 401 -8.49 -28.35 -0.26
CA PRO A 401 -7.96 -28.04 1.08
C PRO A 401 -7.43 -29.28 1.82
N ILE A 402 -8.01 -30.46 1.56
CA ILE A 402 -7.65 -31.72 2.22
C ILE A 402 -6.27 -32.16 1.74
N THR A 403 -6.11 -32.24 0.43
CA THR A 403 -4.85 -32.62 -0.22
C THR A 403 -3.74 -31.59 0.07
N GLY A 404 -4.05 -30.30 0.06
CA GLY A 404 -3.12 -29.25 0.50
C GLY A 404 -2.67 -29.41 1.96
N SER A 405 -3.59 -29.79 2.86
CA SER A 405 -3.25 -30.06 4.27
C SER A 405 -2.36 -31.29 4.44
N ILE A 406 -2.53 -32.32 3.60
CA ILE A 406 -1.66 -33.51 3.57
C ILE A 406 -0.26 -33.08 3.12
N ALA A 407 -0.15 -32.34 2.01
CA ALA A 407 1.12 -31.86 1.47
C ALA A 407 1.92 -31.05 2.50
N LEU A 408 1.27 -30.12 3.22
CA LEU A 408 1.92 -29.29 4.25
C LEU A 408 2.51 -30.09 5.42
N ARG A 409 2.00 -31.29 5.71
CA ARG A 409 2.52 -32.17 6.76
C ARG A 409 3.55 -33.16 6.23
N TYR A 410 3.35 -33.62 5.00
CA TYR A 410 4.20 -34.60 4.36
C TYR A 410 5.61 -34.08 4.16
N TRP A 411 5.81 -32.89 3.57
CA TRP A 411 7.15 -32.42 3.22
C TRP A 411 8.07 -32.14 4.41
N PRO A 412 7.62 -31.50 5.51
CA PRO A 412 8.46 -31.38 6.71
C PRO A 412 8.81 -32.74 7.33
N PHE A 413 7.87 -33.68 7.32
CA PHE A 413 8.09 -35.04 7.79
C PHE A 413 9.12 -35.76 6.90
N PHE A 414 8.96 -35.70 5.57
CA PHE A 414 9.91 -36.23 4.60
C PHE A 414 11.32 -35.66 4.80
N ALA A 415 11.47 -34.34 4.86
CA ALA A 415 12.78 -33.70 5.02
C ALA A 415 13.47 -34.04 6.34
N THR A 416 12.71 -34.26 7.42
CA THR A 416 13.26 -34.66 8.73
C THR A 416 13.63 -36.15 8.73
N SER A 417 12.76 -37.00 8.17
CA SER A 417 13.01 -38.44 8.05
C SER A 417 14.23 -38.71 7.16
N MET A 418 14.35 -38.07 5.99
CA MET A 418 15.50 -38.24 5.10
C MET A 418 16.82 -37.85 5.76
N ARG A 419 16.86 -36.77 6.56
CA ARG A 419 18.03 -36.39 7.36
C ARG A 419 18.43 -37.51 8.33
N HIS A 420 17.50 -37.95 9.16
CA HIS A 420 17.77 -39.03 10.13
C HIS A 420 18.18 -40.34 9.45
N MET A 421 17.60 -40.68 8.30
CA MET A 421 17.96 -41.87 7.53
C MET A 421 19.40 -41.79 7.03
N GLY A 422 19.84 -40.63 6.53
CA GLY A 422 21.23 -40.40 6.10
C GLY A 422 22.24 -40.57 7.25
N HIS A 423 21.93 -40.01 8.42
CA HIS A 423 22.76 -40.16 9.62
C HIS A 423 22.82 -41.62 10.12
N GLN A 424 21.67 -42.30 10.16
CA GLN A 424 21.58 -43.71 10.55
C GLN A 424 22.36 -44.62 9.60
N PHE A 425 22.34 -44.34 8.29
CA PHE A 425 23.09 -45.11 7.30
C PHE A 425 24.61 -44.96 7.49
N ARG A 426 25.11 -43.72 7.65
CA ARG A 426 26.54 -43.42 7.83
C ARG A 426 27.13 -43.95 9.14
N THR A 427 26.31 -44.12 10.18
CA THR A 427 26.79 -44.58 11.50
C THR A 427 26.71 -46.10 11.69
N LEU A 428 26.10 -46.84 10.76
CA LEU A 428 26.15 -48.31 10.76
C LEU A 428 27.57 -48.86 10.56
N THR A 429 28.51 -48.04 10.08
CA THR A 429 29.91 -48.41 9.80
C THR A 429 30.89 -48.10 10.94
N ASN A 430 30.55 -47.28 11.94
CA ASN A 430 31.51 -46.81 12.97
C ASN A 430 31.04 -47.07 14.42
N ARG A 431 31.11 -48.34 14.86
CA ARG A 431 30.46 -48.82 16.11
C ARG A 431 31.04 -48.27 17.40
N LYS A 432 32.37 -48.14 17.51
CA LYS A 432 33.05 -47.68 18.74
C LYS A 432 32.71 -46.23 19.07
N GLN A 433 32.74 -45.36 18.06
CA GLN A 433 32.45 -43.93 18.21
C GLN A 433 31.01 -43.67 18.69
N LEU A 434 30.02 -44.42 18.17
CA LEU A 434 28.62 -44.30 18.59
C LEU A 434 28.40 -44.74 20.05
N HIS A 435 29.15 -45.73 20.53
CA HIS A 435 29.05 -46.17 21.92
C HIS A 435 29.53 -45.08 22.87
N GLY A 436 30.71 -44.49 22.62
CA GLY A 436 31.25 -43.38 23.41
C GLY A 436 30.32 -42.15 23.43
N LEU A 437 29.73 -41.79 22.28
CA LEU A 437 28.76 -40.68 22.21
C LEU A 437 27.47 -40.95 23.02
N ARG A 438 27.05 -42.21 23.14
CA ARG A 438 25.89 -42.59 23.97
C ARG A 438 26.21 -42.55 25.45
N GLU A 439 27.42 -42.97 25.82
CA GLU A 439 27.91 -42.95 27.20
C GLU A 439 28.05 -41.52 27.71
N LYS A 440 28.70 -40.63 26.93
CA LYS A 440 28.80 -39.20 27.26
C LYS A 440 27.42 -38.53 27.39
N LEU A 441 26.49 -38.84 26.49
CA LEU A 441 25.10 -38.35 26.59
C LEU A 441 24.39 -38.87 27.84
N ALA A 442 24.67 -40.10 28.27
CA ALA A 442 24.10 -40.65 29.49
C ALA A 442 24.63 -39.91 30.72
N GLY A 443 25.94 -39.61 30.76
CA GLY A 443 26.56 -38.79 31.81
C GLY A 443 25.91 -37.41 31.93
N ILE A 444 25.88 -36.64 30.83
CA ILE A 444 25.25 -35.30 30.77
C ILE A 444 23.79 -35.36 31.25
N ARG A 445 23.04 -36.41 30.89
CA ARG A 445 21.65 -36.57 31.33
C ARG A 445 21.51 -36.79 32.83
N THR A 446 22.39 -37.58 33.43
CA THR A 446 22.36 -37.83 34.88
C THR A 446 22.56 -36.52 35.63
N THR A 447 23.62 -35.78 35.28
CA THR A 447 23.92 -34.45 35.82
C THR A 447 22.73 -33.50 35.67
N LEU A 448 22.16 -33.40 34.47
CA LEU A 448 21.00 -32.54 34.20
C LEU A 448 19.74 -32.94 34.98
N ILE A 449 19.51 -34.24 35.20
CA ILE A 449 18.37 -34.72 36.01
C ILE A 449 18.53 -34.28 37.46
N GLU A 450 19.72 -34.40 38.04
CA GLU A 450 20.00 -33.96 39.41
C GLU A 450 19.73 -32.46 39.59
N TYR A 451 20.21 -31.61 38.67
CA TYR A 451 19.90 -30.18 38.68
C TYR A 451 18.40 -29.91 38.50
N ALA A 452 17.72 -30.68 37.67
CA ALA A 452 16.28 -30.53 37.47
C ALA A 452 15.44 -30.97 38.68
N GLU A 453 15.91 -31.95 39.46
CA GLU A 453 15.28 -32.39 40.72
C GLU A 453 15.45 -31.35 41.82
N LYS A 454 16.69 -30.86 42.03
CA LYS A 454 16.97 -29.75 42.97
C LYS A 454 16.13 -28.51 42.66
N TYR A 455 16.03 -28.13 41.39
CA TYR A 455 15.19 -27.00 40.99
C TYR A 455 13.68 -27.28 41.17
N ALA A 456 13.25 -28.54 41.06
CA ALA A 456 11.84 -28.91 41.22
C ALA A 456 11.35 -28.83 42.68
N GLU A 457 12.25 -28.91 43.67
CA GLU A 457 11.94 -28.66 45.08
C GLU A 457 11.53 -27.19 45.30
N ILE A 458 12.20 -26.27 44.60
CA ILE A 458 11.94 -24.82 44.66
C ILE A 458 10.71 -24.45 43.83
N SER A 459 10.58 -25.05 42.64
CA SER A 459 9.45 -24.84 41.74
C SER A 459 8.74 -26.17 41.40
N PRO A 460 7.64 -26.50 42.10
CA PRO A 460 6.89 -27.74 41.89
C PRO A 460 6.40 -27.94 40.46
N ARG A 461 6.21 -29.20 40.04
CA ARG A 461 5.75 -29.54 38.69
C ARG A 461 4.23 -29.31 38.55
N PRO A 462 3.76 -28.71 37.44
CA PRO A 462 2.32 -28.53 37.23
C PRO A 462 1.61 -29.87 37.03
N GLU A 463 0.34 -29.94 37.45
CA GLU A 463 -0.50 -31.12 37.29
C GLU A 463 -0.77 -31.46 35.81
N LYS A 464 -1.07 -32.74 35.54
CA LYS A 464 -1.27 -33.29 34.18
C LYS A 464 -2.39 -32.55 33.45
N THR A 465 -2.08 -31.93 32.31
CA THR A 465 -3.10 -31.51 31.34
C THR A 465 -3.59 -32.67 30.47
N PRO A 466 -4.90 -32.76 30.16
CA PRO A 466 -5.46 -33.85 29.33
C PRO A 466 -4.94 -33.81 27.89
N ILE A 467 -4.57 -34.99 27.37
CA ILE A 467 -4.08 -35.17 25.99
C ILE A 467 -5.27 -35.58 25.10
N VAL A 468 -5.72 -34.69 24.22
CA VAL A 468 -6.76 -35.03 23.22
C VAL A 468 -6.11 -35.65 21.98
N ARG A 469 -6.59 -36.83 21.56
CA ARG A 469 -5.96 -37.64 20.49
C ARG A 469 -6.09 -37.00 19.09
N PRO A 470 -5.10 -37.19 18.18
CA PRO A 470 -4.97 -36.37 16.97
C PRO A 470 -5.84 -36.80 15.76
N PHE A 471 -6.27 -38.06 15.70
CA PHE A 471 -6.81 -38.65 14.46
C PHE A 471 -8.22 -38.14 14.11
N MET A 472 -9.16 -38.15 15.06
CA MET A 472 -10.51 -37.58 14.89
C MET A 472 -10.49 -36.08 14.57
N MET A 473 -9.56 -35.33 15.16
CA MET A 473 -9.39 -33.90 14.89
C MET A 473 -8.92 -33.61 13.46
N LEU A 474 -8.15 -34.52 12.85
CA LEU A 474 -7.62 -34.36 11.49
C LEU A 474 -8.75 -34.35 10.46
N PHE A 475 -9.69 -35.28 10.62
CA PHE A 475 -10.86 -35.43 9.74
C PHE A 475 -11.87 -34.29 9.93
N ALA A 476 -12.21 -33.96 11.18
CA ALA A 476 -13.09 -32.84 11.51
C ALA A 476 -12.52 -31.47 11.06
N LYS A 477 -11.20 -31.28 11.15
CA LYS A 477 -10.52 -30.05 10.70
C LYS A 477 -10.50 -29.91 9.19
N ALA A 478 -10.39 -31.00 8.45
CA ALA A 478 -10.40 -30.99 6.99
C ALA A 478 -11.76 -30.51 6.48
N ILE A 479 -12.85 -31.12 6.98
CA ILE A 479 -14.23 -30.75 6.66
C ILE A 479 -14.54 -29.31 7.07
N GLY A 480 -14.19 -28.91 8.29
CA GLY A 480 -14.45 -27.55 8.78
C GLY A 480 -13.70 -26.45 8.02
N THR A 481 -12.53 -26.75 7.44
CA THR A 481 -11.78 -25.78 6.61
C THR A 481 -12.45 -25.58 5.26
N ALA A 482 -12.92 -26.67 4.65
CA ALA A 482 -13.66 -26.61 3.39
C ALA A 482 -14.98 -25.83 3.56
N CYS A 483 -15.74 -26.09 4.63
CA CYS A 483 -16.96 -25.34 4.93
C CYS A 483 -16.69 -23.85 5.21
N PHE A 484 -15.62 -23.52 5.95
CA PHE A 484 -15.28 -22.14 6.25
C PHE A 484 -14.87 -21.33 5.01
N LEU A 485 -14.03 -21.92 4.15
CA LEU A 485 -13.61 -21.28 2.91
C LEU A 485 -14.81 -21.11 1.95
N ALA A 486 -15.73 -22.08 1.90
CA ALA A 486 -16.98 -21.95 1.14
C ALA A 486 -17.87 -20.80 1.67
N ILE A 487 -18.03 -20.66 2.99
CA ILE A 487 -18.81 -19.57 3.59
C ILE A 487 -18.11 -18.21 3.38
N ALA A 488 -16.79 -18.15 3.54
CA ALA A 488 -16.01 -16.93 3.28
C ALA A 488 -16.09 -16.50 1.81
N PHE A 489 -16.13 -17.46 0.88
CA PHE A 489 -16.35 -17.22 -0.54
C PHE A 489 -17.75 -16.66 -0.80
N VAL A 490 -18.80 -17.22 -0.19
CA VAL A 490 -20.17 -16.68 -0.28
C VAL A 490 -20.24 -15.26 0.29
N ILE A 491 -19.60 -15.00 1.44
CA ILE A 491 -19.56 -13.65 2.05
C ILE A 491 -18.78 -12.67 1.19
N TYR A 492 -17.63 -13.06 0.64
CA TYR A 492 -16.85 -12.23 -0.27
C TYR A 492 -17.64 -11.91 -1.54
N PHE A 493 -18.26 -12.91 -2.16
CA PHE A 493 -19.12 -12.74 -3.33
C PHE A 493 -20.33 -11.86 -3.03
N TYR A 494 -20.95 -12.02 -1.86
CA TYR A 494 -22.08 -11.21 -1.42
C TYR A 494 -21.66 -9.77 -1.08
N ALA A 495 -20.48 -9.58 -0.47
CA ALA A 495 -19.93 -8.26 -0.14
C ALA A 495 -19.50 -7.48 -1.40
N VAL A 496 -18.88 -8.16 -2.37
CA VAL A 496 -18.56 -7.58 -3.68
C VAL A 496 -19.84 -7.18 -4.41
N ASN A 497 -20.90 -8.01 -4.37
CA ASN A 497 -22.21 -7.68 -4.93
C ASN A 497 -22.97 -6.59 -4.16
N LEU A 498 -22.77 -6.47 -2.84
CA LEU A 498 -23.39 -5.41 -2.03
C LEU A 498 -22.73 -4.05 -2.23
N VAL A 499 -21.42 -4.04 -2.50
CA VAL A 499 -20.66 -2.81 -2.77
C VAL A 499 -20.83 -2.35 -4.21
N SER A 500 -21.09 -3.26 -5.16
CA SER A 500 -21.33 -2.91 -6.57
C SER A 500 -22.77 -2.50 -6.91
N SER A 501 -23.75 -2.71 -6.02
CA SER A 501 -25.18 -2.56 -6.38
C SER A 501 -25.93 -1.37 -5.78
N LYS A 502 -25.27 -0.37 -5.15
CA LYS A 502 -26.01 0.80 -4.62
C LYS A 502 -25.26 2.12 -4.71
N PHE A 503 -25.41 2.78 -5.86
CA PHE A 503 -25.56 4.24 -5.93
C PHE A 503 -26.54 4.59 -7.07
N ALA A 504 -27.80 4.23 -6.89
CA ALA A 504 -28.89 4.99 -7.52
C ALA A 504 -29.42 5.94 -6.43
N PRO A 505 -29.17 7.25 -6.51
CA PRO A 505 -29.82 8.19 -5.61
C PRO A 505 -31.33 8.11 -5.88
N LYS A 506 -32.11 7.67 -4.88
CA LYS A 506 -33.54 7.99 -4.84
C LYS A 506 -33.66 9.48 -4.60
N THR A 507 -33.72 10.27 -5.66
CA THR A 507 -34.23 11.63 -5.58
C THR A 507 -35.75 11.55 -5.57
N GLU A 508 -36.35 11.69 -4.39
CA GLU A 508 -37.72 12.22 -4.28
C GLU A 508 -37.66 13.70 -4.72
N ALA A 509 -37.60 13.93 -6.03
CA ALA A 509 -37.75 15.26 -6.58
C ALA A 509 -39.24 15.59 -6.60
N THR A 510 -39.62 16.62 -5.84
CA THR A 510 -40.94 17.26 -5.96
C THR A 510 -41.13 17.70 -7.42
N ASN A 511 -42.18 17.20 -8.07
CA ASN A 511 -42.48 17.53 -9.46
C ASN A 511 -42.73 19.05 -9.60
N PRO A 512 -41.97 19.79 -10.44
CA PRO A 512 -42.09 21.24 -10.60
C PRO A 512 -43.48 21.71 -11.06
N LEU A 513 -44.29 20.83 -11.65
CA LEU A 513 -45.64 21.13 -12.13
C LEU A 513 -46.70 21.03 -11.03
N ALA A 514 -46.43 20.33 -9.91
CA ALA A 514 -47.43 20.04 -8.87
C ALA A 514 -47.87 21.27 -8.05
N SER A 515 -47.19 22.41 -8.20
CA SER A 515 -47.49 23.67 -7.48
C SER A 515 -48.10 24.76 -8.37
N LYS A 516 -48.28 24.49 -9.67
CA LYS A 516 -48.73 25.47 -10.67
C LYS A 516 -50.22 25.29 -11.00
N SER A 517 -50.90 26.39 -11.30
CA SER A 517 -52.24 26.37 -11.87
C SER A 517 -52.23 25.83 -13.31
N SER A 518 -53.39 25.38 -13.79
CA SER A 518 -53.59 24.90 -15.16
C SER A 518 -53.10 25.88 -16.24
N THR A 519 -53.34 27.17 -16.06
CA THR A 519 -52.89 28.24 -16.96
C THR A 519 -51.37 28.38 -16.96
N GLU A 520 -50.75 28.36 -15.77
CA GLU A 520 -49.29 28.43 -15.63
C GLU A 520 -48.58 27.18 -16.19
N VAL A 521 -49.21 26.01 -16.13
CA VAL A 521 -48.72 24.79 -16.79
C VAL A 521 -48.74 24.95 -18.31
N HIS A 522 -49.81 25.50 -18.88
CA HIS A 522 -49.90 25.75 -20.32
C HIS A 522 -48.85 26.78 -20.79
N GLU A 523 -48.69 27.90 -20.09
CA GLU A 523 -47.65 28.90 -20.39
C GLU A 523 -46.24 28.31 -20.28
N SER A 524 -46.00 27.47 -19.27
CA SER A 524 -44.75 26.73 -19.09
C SER A 524 -44.48 25.76 -20.24
N GLN A 525 -45.52 25.08 -20.77
CA GLN A 525 -45.40 24.21 -21.94
C GLN A 525 -45.03 25.01 -23.19
N VAL A 526 -45.65 26.16 -23.43
CA VAL A 526 -45.35 27.03 -24.57
C VAL A 526 -43.92 27.59 -24.49
N ALA A 527 -43.50 28.04 -23.31
CA ALA A 527 -42.14 28.52 -23.07
C ALA A 527 -41.10 27.41 -23.30
N ALA A 528 -41.36 26.20 -22.78
CA ALA A 528 -40.49 25.05 -23.00
C ALA A 528 -40.41 24.63 -24.47
N THR A 529 -41.52 24.71 -25.24
CA THR A 529 -41.51 24.44 -26.68
C THR A 529 -40.58 25.42 -27.41
N LYS A 530 -40.70 26.73 -27.13
CA LYS A 530 -39.83 27.76 -27.73
C LYS A 530 -38.36 27.56 -27.35
N GLU A 531 -38.09 27.23 -26.09
CA GLU A 531 -36.74 26.95 -25.60
C GLU A 531 -36.14 25.74 -26.31
N LEU A 532 -36.89 24.65 -26.48
CA LEU A 532 -36.43 23.44 -27.15
C LEU A 532 -36.04 23.70 -28.62
N ILE A 533 -36.86 24.46 -29.35
CA ILE A 533 -36.61 24.83 -30.75
C ILE A 533 -35.35 25.70 -30.85
N ALA A 534 -35.17 26.67 -29.94
CA ALA A 534 -33.98 27.50 -29.90
C ALA A 534 -32.71 26.68 -29.60
N ILE A 535 -32.81 25.72 -28.68
CA ILE A 535 -31.71 24.81 -28.34
C ILE A 535 -31.33 23.96 -29.56
N GLU A 536 -32.29 23.39 -30.28
CA GLU A 536 -32.02 22.58 -31.47
C GLU A 536 -31.21 23.37 -32.51
N GLN A 537 -31.66 24.57 -32.87
CA GLN A 537 -30.97 25.42 -33.85
C GLN A 537 -29.56 25.83 -33.38
N ALA A 538 -29.44 26.22 -32.10
CA ALA A 538 -28.17 26.61 -31.50
C ALA A 538 -27.18 25.44 -31.40
N TYR A 539 -27.65 24.25 -31.08
CA TYR A 539 -26.87 23.01 -31.06
C TYR A 539 -26.29 22.69 -32.44
N ARG A 540 -27.13 22.69 -33.49
CA ARG A 540 -26.67 22.38 -34.87
C ARG A 540 -25.56 23.32 -35.33
N ASN A 541 -25.71 24.62 -35.08
CA ASN A 541 -24.69 25.62 -35.38
C ASN A 541 -23.40 25.40 -34.57
N THR A 542 -23.53 25.03 -33.30
CA THR A 542 -22.39 24.76 -32.40
C THR A 542 -21.63 23.51 -32.86
N LEU A 543 -22.33 22.46 -33.25
CA LEU A 543 -21.73 21.22 -33.78
C LEU A 543 -20.95 21.47 -35.07
N LEU A 544 -21.50 22.27 -35.99
CA LEU A 544 -20.82 22.63 -37.24
C LEU A 544 -19.55 23.45 -37.00
N LYS A 545 -19.59 24.39 -36.04
CA LYS A 545 -18.40 25.14 -35.60
C LYS A 545 -17.34 24.23 -34.97
N ALA A 546 -17.75 23.30 -34.11
CA ALA A 546 -16.84 22.34 -33.48
C ALA A 546 -16.15 21.43 -34.52
N ARG A 547 -16.90 20.91 -35.49
CA ARG A 547 -16.33 20.08 -36.58
C ARG A 547 -15.35 20.86 -37.45
N LYS A 548 -15.63 22.14 -37.76
CA LYS A 548 -14.69 23.01 -38.48
C LYS A 548 -13.41 23.26 -37.70
N LEU A 549 -13.52 23.56 -36.40
CA LEU A 549 -12.37 23.80 -35.53
C LEU A 549 -11.50 22.54 -35.39
N LEU A 550 -12.11 21.37 -35.22
CA LEU A 550 -11.42 20.08 -35.22
C LEU A 550 -10.70 19.81 -36.54
N ALA A 551 -11.32 20.09 -37.68
CA ALA A 551 -10.68 19.96 -38.98
C ALA A 551 -9.47 20.90 -39.14
N SER A 552 -9.56 22.14 -38.63
CA SER A 552 -8.45 23.10 -38.61
C SER A 552 -7.31 22.66 -37.69
N PHE A 553 -7.61 22.04 -36.54
CA PHE A 553 -6.62 21.45 -35.64
C PHE A 553 -5.88 20.27 -36.31
N VAL A 554 -6.60 19.37 -36.99
CA VAL A 554 -5.99 18.24 -37.74
C VAL A 554 -5.10 18.75 -38.88
N ALA A 555 -5.44 19.89 -39.49
CA ALA A 555 -4.63 20.53 -40.51
C ALA A 555 -3.40 21.27 -39.96
N GLY A 556 -3.21 21.35 -38.63
CA GLY A 556 -2.09 22.02 -37.98
C GLY A 556 -2.19 23.55 -37.92
N ASN A 557 -3.38 24.13 -38.16
CA ASN A 557 -3.60 25.58 -38.18
C ASN A 557 -4.03 26.17 -36.83
N VAL A 558 -4.13 25.34 -35.78
CA VAL A 558 -4.63 25.68 -34.44
C VAL A 558 -3.76 24.93 -33.43
N HIS A 559 -3.22 25.63 -32.43
CA HIS A 559 -2.32 25.05 -31.43
C HIS A 559 -2.96 25.10 -30.05
N ILE A 560 -3.27 23.94 -29.46
CA ILE A 560 -3.96 23.84 -28.15
C ILE A 560 -3.14 24.46 -27.00
N GLU A 561 -1.83 24.62 -27.20
CA GLU A 561 -0.89 25.26 -26.26
C GLU A 561 -1.10 26.79 -26.18
N GLU A 562 -1.76 27.40 -27.16
CA GLU A 562 -2.11 28.81 -27.15
C GLU A 562 -3.44 29.06 -26.40
N GLN A 563 -3.41 30.03 -25.48
CA GLN A 563 -4.52 30.34 -24.59
C GLN A 563 -5.82 30.70 -25.35
N GLN A 564 -5.70 31.41 -26.47
CA GLN A 564 -6.84 31.84 -27.28
C GLN A 564 -7.60 30.66 -27.92
N ASP A 565 -6.87 29.66 -28.41
CA ASP A 565 -7.45 28.46 -29.04
C ASP A 565 -8.06 27.52 -28.00
N SER A 566 -7.43 27.41 -26.84
CA SER A 566 -7.98 26.71 -25.66
C SER A 566 -9.31 27.31 -25.22
N ASP A 567 -9.40 28.64 -25.10
CA ASP A 567 -10.63 29.34 -24.71
C ASP A 567 -11.77 29.13 -25.73
N GLN A 568 -11.47 29.00 -27.04
CA GLN A 568 -12.48 28.68 -28.07
C GLN A 568 -13.08 27.28 -27.89
N ILE A 569 -12.23 26.27 -27.64
CA ILE A 569 -12.66 24.87 -27.43
C ILE A 569 -13.49 24.76 -26.14
N GLN A 570 -13.02 25.37 -25.06
CA GLN A 570 -13.75 25.39 -23.80
C GLN A 570 -15.10 26.13 -23.97
N GLY A 571 -15.15 27.22 -24.74
CA GLY A 571 -16.39 27.94 -25.03
C GLY A 571 -17.44 27.10 -25.77
N LEU A 572 -17.01 26.14 -26.60
CA LEU A 572 -17.90 25.14 -27.21
C LEU A 572 -18.40 24.13 -26.17
N LEU A 573 -17.53 23.63 -25.28
CA LEU A 573 -17.90 22.73 -24.18
C LEU A 573 -18.92 23.36 -23.23
N ARG A 574 -18.76 24.65 -22.90
CA ARG A 574 -19.72 25.41 -22.09
C ARG A 574 -21.12 25.43 -22.72
N ARG A 575 -21.20 25.77 -24.01
CA ARG A 575 -22.47 25.78 -24.76
C ARG A 575 -23.11 24.40 -24.78
N TYR A 576 -22.32 23.35 -25.02
CA TYR A 576 -22.77 21.98 -24.97
C TYR A 576 -23.38 21.61 -23.60
N CYS A 577 -22.67 21.88 -22.50
CA CYS A 577 -23.16 21.57 -21.15
C CYS A 577 -24.47 22.32 -20.86
N THR A 578 -24.54 23.60 -21.25
CA THR A 578 -25.73 24.44 -21.06
C THR A 578 -26.94 23.86 -21.79
N TYR A 579 -26.79 23.47 -23.06
CA TYR A 579 -27.88 22.85 -23.82
C TYR A 579 -28.30 21.51 -23.19
N ARG A 580 -27.33 20.71 -22.75
CA ARG A 580 -27.57 19.38 -22.18
C ARG A 580 -28.38 19.46 -20.88
N ASP A 581 -28.03 20.40 -20.01
CA ASP A 581 -28.70 20.60 -18.73
C ASP A 581 -30.11 21.16 -18.93
N ASN A 582 -30.31 22.08 -19.89
CA ASN A 582 -31.64 22.56 -20.25
C ASN A 582 -32.54 21.43 -20.80
N LEU A 583 -32.00 20.56 -21.66
CA LEU A 583 -32.76 19.41 -22.17
C LEU A 583 -33.09 18.39 -21.08
N LEU A 584 -32.16 18.13 -20.15
CA LEU A 584 -32.41 17.29 -18.98
C LEU A 584 -33.52 17.90 -18.10
N ARG A 585 -33.50 19.22 -17.88
CA ARG A 585 -34.53 19.94 -17.11
C ARG A 585 -35.91 19.78 -17.75
N ILE A 586 -36.03 20.00 -19.07
CA ILE A 586 -37.30 19.85 -19.80
C ILE A 586 -37.78 18.39 -19.72
N SER A 587 -36.90 17.41 -19.97
CA SER A 587 -37.23 15.99 -19.88
C SER A 587 -37.74 15.60 -18.48
N LEU A 588 -37.05 16.00 -17.41
CA LEU A 588 -37.49 15.68 -16.04
C LEU A 588 -38.80 16.39 -15.65
N THR A 589 -39.02 17.62 -16.12
CA THR A 589 -40.23 18.41 -15.81
C THR A 589 -41.48 17.78 -16.40
N TYR A 590 -41.42 17.28 -17.64
CA TYR A 590 -42.58 16.71 -18.35
C TYR A 590 -42.64 15.17 -18.35
N ARG A 591 -41.68 14.50 -17.70
CA ARG A 591 -41.69 13.04 -17.49
C ARG A 591 -42.99 12.48 -16.87
N PRO A 592 -43.64 13.13 -15.88
CA PRO A 592 -44.85 12.61 -15.27
C PRO A 592 -46.12 12.93 -16.10
N PHE A 593 -46.03 12.88 -17.44
CA PHE A 593 -47.17 13.13 -18.34
C PHE A 593 -48.34 12.14 -18.15
N GLN A 594 -48.12 11.01 -17.46
CA GLN A 594 -49.14 10.02 -17.15
C GLN A 594 -50.06 10.42 -15.99
N ASP A 595 -49.67 11.43 -15.20
CA ASP A 595 -50.49 11.95 -14.10
C ASP A 595 -51.55 12.91 -14.66
N GLU A 596 -52.77 12.41 -14.82
CA GLU A 596 -53.91 13.17 -15.36
C GLU A 596 -54.30 14.37 -14.49
N THR A 597 -53.91 14.38 -13.20
CA THR A 597 -54.24 15.49 -12.28
C THR A 597 -53.47 16.78 -12.58
N LEU A 598 -52.41 16.71 -13.38
CA LEU A 598 -51.54 17.83 -13.72
C LEU A 598 -51.95 18.59 -14.99
N PHE A 599 -52.89 18.06 -15.78
CA PHE A 599 -53.23 18.59 -17.10
C PHE A 599 -54.73 18.84 -17.26
N VAL A 600 -55.09 19.90 -17.98
CA VAL A 600 -56.49 20.36 -18.14
C VAL A 600 -57.30 19.48 -19.07
N ASN A 601 -56.64 18.95 -20.11
CA ASN A 601 -57.25 18.18 -21.18
C ASN A 601 -56.23 17.25 -21.83
N GLN A 602 -56.72 16.29 -22.62
CA GLN A 602 -55.89 15.33 -23.35
C GLN A 602 -54.84 16.00 -24.24
N GLN A 603 -55.18 17.14 -24.85
CA GLN A 603 -54.27 17.91 -25.70
C GLN A 603 -53.04 18.43 -24.95
N SER A 604 -53.23 18.95 -23.72
CA SER A 604 -52.13 19.43 -22.87
C SER A 604 -51.27 18.27 -22.35
N GLN A 605 -51.87 17.12 -22.07
CA GLN A 605 -51.16 15.90 -21.69
C GLN A 605 -50.30 15.36 -22.85
N ASP A 606 -50.86 15.30 -24.05
CA ASP A 606 -50.16 14.86 -25.27
C ASP A 606 -49.02 15.82 -25.63
N ARG A 607 -49.20 17.12 -25.42
CA ARG A 607 -48.11 18.12 -25.57
C ARG A 607 -46.98 17.90 -24.57
N ALA A 608 -47.28 17.59 -23.30
CA ALA A 608 -46.27 17.25 -22.30
C ALA A 608 -45.48 15.99 -22.70
N PHE A 609 -46.20 14.97 -23.21
CA PHE A 609 -45.59 13.74 -23.71
C PHE A 609 -44.62 14.01 -24.87
N VAL A 610 -45.02 14.81 -25.87
CA VAL A 610 -44.16 15.17 -27.00
C VAL A 610 -42.94 15.97 -26.55
N LEU A 611 -43.09 16.90 -25.60
CA LEU A 611 -41.97 17.66 -25.01
C LEU A 611 -40.96 16.76 -24.31
N PHE A 612 -41.45 15.79 -23.52
CA PHE A 612 -40.59 14.81 -22.85
C PHE A 612 -39.80 13.97 -23.87
N VAL A 613 -40.46 13.44 -24.89
CA VAL A 613 -39.83 12.60 -25.92
C VAL A 613 -38.82 13.41 -26.75
N ALA A 614 -39.20 14.60 -27.22
CA ALA A 614 -38.33 15.46 -28.02
C ALA A 614 -37.07 15.88 -27.25
N ALA A 615 -37.21 16.31 -25.99
CA ALA A 615 -36.06 16.65 -25.14
C ALA A 615 -35.13 15.46 -24.87
N THR A 616 -35.71 14.27 -24.65
CA THR A 616 -34.95 13.05 -24.34
C THR A 616 -34.15 12.56 -25.55
N LEU A 617 -34.79 12.51 -26.74
CA LEU A 617 -34.13 12.08 -27.97
C LEU A 617 -33.11 13.11 -28.46
N LEU A 618 -33.41 14.41 -28.42
CA LEU A 618 -32.45 15.45 -28.80
C LEU A 618 -31.22 15.45 -27.88
N ARG A 619 -31.41 15.23 -26.57
CA ARG A 619 -30.28 15.10 -25.62
C ARG A 619 -29.42 13.87 -25.92
N HIS A 620 -30.05 12.75 -26.25
CA HIS A 620 -29.36 11.52 -26.62
C HIS A 620 -28.54 11.71 -27.90
N GLU A 621 -29.18 12.23 -28.94
CA GLU A 621 -28.55 12.55 -30.23
C GLU A 621 -27.36 13.52 -30.08
N MET A 622 -27.55 14.59 -29.31
CA MET A 622 -26.50 15.59 -29.05
C MET A 622 -25.32 14.98 -28.30
N SER A 623 -25.58 14.14 -27.30
CA SER A 623 -24.53 13.50 -26.52
C SER A 623 -23.75 12.49 -27.36
N ALA A 624 -24.44 11.69 -28.17
CA ALA A 624 -23.82 10.72 -29.06
C ALA A 624 -22.92 11.41 -30.11
N ASN A 625 -23.43 12.46 -30.78
CA ASN A 625 -22.64 13.26 -31.73
C ASN A 625 -21.44 13.96 -31.08
N PHE A 626 -21.59 14.42 -29.82
CA PHE A 626 -20.49 15.05 -29.09
C PHE A 626 -19.37 14.07 -28.79
N ILE A 627 -19.68 12.83 -28.38
CA ILE A 627 -18.66 11.80 -28.19
C ILE A 627 -18.04 11.40 -29.52
N GLU A 628 -18.85 11.08 -30.53
CA GLU A 628 -18.36 10.65 -31.86
C GLU A 628 -17.42 11.68 -32.51
N ALA A 629 -17.73 12.98 -32.40
CA ALA A 629 -16.90 14.02 -33.01
C ALA A 629 -15.52 14.19 -32.34
N HIS A 630 -15.32 13.71 -31.10
CA HIS A 630 -14.10 13.99 -30.33
C HIS A 630 -13.39 12.74 -29.76
N ASP A 631 -13.97 11.52 -29.87
CA ASP A 631 -13.43 10.30 -29.24
C ASP A 631 -12.06 9.89 -29.81
N ASP A 632 -11.81 10.14 -31.10
CA ASP A 632 -10.59 9.73 -31.79
C ASP A 632 -9.37 10.64 -31.53
N PHE A 633 -9.57 11.81 -30.89
CA PHE A 633 -8.52 12.82 -30.72
C PHE A 633 -8.08 12.99 -29.25
N LEU A 634 -7.01 12.30 -28.87
CA LEU A 634 -6.52 12.25 -27.49
C LEU A 634 -6.19 13.63 -26.85
N PRO A 635 -5.57 14.61 -27.56
CA PRO A 635 -5.29 15.93 -26.99
C PRO A 635 -6.57 16.71 -26.66
N VAL A 636 -7.56 16.68 -27.56
CA VAL A 636 -8.84 17.35 -27.38
C VAL A 636 -9.64 16.71 -26.24
N ARG A 637 -9.63 15.37 -26.15
CA ARG A 637 -10.26 14.66 -25.04
C ARG A 637 -9.67 15.05 -23.67
N LYS A 638 -8.34 15.17 -23.56
CA LYS A 638 -7.69 15.64 -22.33
C LYS A 638 -8.21 17.03 -21.96
N LEU A 639 -8.23 17.96 -22.91
CA LEU A 639 -8.72 19.33 -22.70
C LEU A 639 -10.20 19.36 -22.26
N LEU A 640 -11.08 18.57 -22.88
CA LEU A 640 -12.50 18.49 -22.53
C LEU A 640 -12.78 17.87 -21.15
N ASN A 641 -11.81 17.14 -20.59
CA ASN A 641 -11.88 16.56 -19.24
C ASN A 641 -11.20 17.42 -18.17
N ARG A 642 -10.52 18.52 -18.52
CA ARG A 642 -9.95 19.45 -17.54
C ARG A 642 -11.06 20.20 -16.79
N PRO A 643 -10.89 20.47 -15.48
CA PRO A 643 -11.79 21.37 -14.76
C PRO A 643 -11.63 22.82 -15.26
N GLU A 644 -12.73 23.56 -15.40
CA GLU A 644 -12.72 24.99 -15.72
C GLU A 644 -13.52 25.75 -14.65
N THR A 645 -12.78 26.39 -13.75
CA THR A 645 -13.32 27.06 -12.56
C THR A 645 -14.07 28.35 -12.90
N ARG A 646 -13.71 29.07 -13.98
CA ARG A 646 -14.40 30.32 -14.38
C ARG A 646 -15.88 30.10 -14.70
N TRP A 647 -16.23 28.91 -15.20
CA TRP A 647 -17.58 28.59 -15.65
C TRP A 647 -18.22 27.41 -14.90
N GLY A 648 -17.57 26.93 -13.84
CA GLY A 648 -18.10 25.86 -12.99
C GLY A 648 -18.15 24.47 -13.65
N ILE A 649 -17.28 24.20 -14.63
CA ILE A 649 -17.25 22.89 -15.32
C ILE A 649 -16.34 21.94 -14.53
N PRO A 650 -16.85 20.82 -14.00
CA PRO A 650 -16.06 19.90 -13.19
C PRO A 650 -15.14 19.02 -14.05
N ALA A 651 -14.02 18.53 -13.51
CA ALA A 651 -13.15 17.59 -14.22
C ALA A 651 -13.91 16.33 -14.68
N GLY A 652 -13.54 15.76 -15.82
CA GLY A 652 -14.09 14.49 -16.33
C GLY A 652 -15.46 14.56 -17.02
N VAL A 653 -15.90 15.73 -17.53
CA VAL A 653 -17.23 15.86 -18.18
C VAL A 653 -17.36 14.95 -19.40
N PHE A 654 -16.36 14.91 -20.27
CA PHE A 654 -16.40 14.10 -21.50
C PHE A 654 -16.57 12.61 -21.17
N ASP A 655 -15.77 12.11 -20.22
CA ASP A 655 -15.84 10.71 -19.80
C ASP A 655 -17.18 10.38 -19.09
N ARG A 656 -17.72 11.32 -18.30
CA ARG A 656 -19.05 11.15 -17.68
C ARG A 656 -20.16 11.04 -18.72
N VAL A 657 -20.17 11.91 -19.73
CA VAL A 657 -21.15 11.87 -20.83
C VAL A 657 -21.04 10.54 -21.58
N GLN A 658 -19.82 10.08 -21.86
CA GLN A 658 -19.56 8.78 -22.49
C GLN A 658 -20.10 7.62 -21.63
N HIS A 659 -19.89 7.68 -20.31
CA HIS A 659 -20.39 6.67 -19.38
C HIS A 659 -21.91 6.64 -19.30
N GLU A 660 -22.57 7.80 -19.21
CA GLU A 660 -24.03 7.92 -19.17
C GLU A 660 -24.69 7.40 -20.46
N LEU A 661 -24.11 7.67 -21.63
CA LEU A 661 -24.58 7.08 -22.89
C LEU A 661 -24.52 5.55 -22.88
N LEU A 662 -23.70 4.94 -22.04
CA LEU A 662 -23.56 3.50 -21.91
C LEU A 662 -24.25 2.95 -20.63
N ASP A 663 -24.96 3.80 -19.88
CA ASP A 663 -25.70 3.41 -18.69
C ASP A 663 -27.03 2.72 -19.07
N THR A 664 -27.30 1.56 -18.47
CA THR A 664 -28.48 0.76 -18.80
C THR A 664 -29.79 1.48 -18.47
N THR A 665 -29.82 2.24 -17.38
CA THR A 665 -31.02 2.97 -16.95
C THR A 665 -31.34 4.12 -17.91
N TYR A 666 -30.30 4.82 -18.37
CA TYR A 666 -30.45 5.89 -19.37
C TYR A 666 -30.86 5.34 -20.74
N GLN A 667 -30.27 4.23 -21.17
CA GLN A 667 -30.64 3.54 -22.41
C GLN A 667 -32.09 3.03 -22.37
N ASP A 668 -32.53 2.44 -21.26
CA ASP A 668 -33.92 2.02 -21.07
C ASP A 668 -34.88 3.21 -21.12
N LEU A 669 -34.51 4.37 -20.56
CA LEU A 669 -35.32 5.59 -20.63
C LEU A 669 -35.50 6.08 -22.07
N VAL A 670 -34.41 6.13 -22.85
CA VAL A 670 -34.42 6.56 -24.26
C VAL A 670 -35.24 5.58 -25.10
N PHE A 671 -35.00 4.28 -24.95
CA PHE A 671 -35.75 3.22 -25.63
C PHE A 671 -37.24 3.26 -25.31
N THR A 672 -37.59 3.47 -24.03
CA THR A 672 -38.99 3.59 -23.58
C THR A 672 -39.65 4.83 -24.17
N ALA A 673 -38.97 5.97 -24.18
CA ALA A 673 -39.51 7.20 -24.76
C ALA A 673 -39.75 7.07 -26.27
N GLU A 674 -38.81 6.47 -27.00
CA GLU A 674 -38.94 6.23 -28.44
C GLU A 674 -40.08 5.24 -28.76
N THR A 675 -40.13 4.11 -28.05
CA THR A 675 -41.15 3.08 -28.27
C THR A 675 -42.54 3.59 -27.93
N ALA A 676 -42.69 4.33 -26.83
CA ALA A 676 -43.95 4.94 -26.44
C ALA A 676 -44.45 5.95 -27.47
N TYR A 677 -43.54 6.73 -28.07
CA TYR A 677 -43.89 7.68 -29.13
C TYR A 677 -44.38 6.97 -30.39
N LEU A 678 -43.69 5.93 -30.83
CA LEU A 678 -44.09 5.12 -32.00
C LEU A 678 -45.47 4.49 -31.83
N GLN A 679 -45.77 3.97 -30.64
CA GLN A 679 -47.07 3.34 -30.35
C GLN A 679 -48.23 4.34 -30.36
N ARG A 680 -47.98 5.60 -29.99
CA ARG A 680 -49.01 6.64 -29.84
C ARG A 680 -49.00 7.69 -30.95
N GLN A 681 -48.14 7.55 -31.95
CA GLN A 681 -47.86 8.59 -32.94
C GLN A 681 -49.13 9.12 -33.63
N ASN A 682 -49.98 8.22 -34.15
CA ASN A 682 -51.20 8.61 -34.87
C ASN A 682 -52.19 9.35 -33.98
N GLN A 683 -52.32 8.94 -32.72
CA GLN A 683 -53.23 9.57 -31.75
C GLN A 683 -52.74 10.97 -31.39
N VAL A 684 -51.45 11.10 -31.08
CA VAL A 684 -50.85 12.36 -30.64
C VAL A 684 -50.77 13.37 -31.79
N GLU A 685 -50.46 12.93 -33.02
CA GLU A 685 -50.47 13.81 -34.21
C GLU A 685 -51.89 14.32 -34.52
N GLN A 686 -52.94 13.53 -34.25
CA GLN A 686 -54.34 13.97 -34.41
C GLN A 686 -54.77 14.99 -33.35
N THR A 687 -54.44 14.76 -32.07
CA THR A 687 -54.83 15.65 -30.97
C THR A 687 -54.07 16.97 -30.96
N THR A 688 -52.88 17.01 -31.57
CA THR A 688 -52.01 18.20 -31.60
C THR A 688 -51.94 18.89 -32.97
N ALA A 689 -52.69 18.42 -33.96
CA ALA A 689 -52.64 18.87 -35.37
C ALA A 689 -52.84 20.38 -35.58
N HIS A 690 -53.51 21.07 -34.65
CA HIS A 690 -53.84 22.51 -34.77
C HIS A 690 -52.79 23.42 -34.12
N ASP A 691 -51.74 22.86 -33.51
CA ASP A 691 -50.63 23.62 -32.91
C ASP A 691 -49.37 23.51 -33.77
N ALA A 692 -49.10 24.57 -34.54
CA ALA A 692 -47.92 24.67 -35.40
C ALA A 692 -46.59 24.47 -34.66
N GLN A 693 -46.51 24.79 -33.35
CA GLN A 693 -45.31 24.58 -32.55
C GLN A 693 -45.11 23.11 -32.19
N THR A 694 -46.20 22.37 -31.96
CA THR A 694 -46.14 20.94 -31.66
C THR A 694 -45.79 20.12 -32.91
N THR A 695 -46.24 20.55 -34.11
CA THR A 695 -45.77 19.97 -35.38
C THR A 695 -44.24 20.06 -35.55
N GLN A 696 -43.61 21.16 -35.11
CA GLN A 696 -42.16 21.29 -35.14
C GLN A 696 -41.47 20.30 -34.19
N LEU A 697 -42.06 20.02 -33.02
CA LEU A 697 -41.53 19.01 -32.10
C LEU A 697 -41.58 17.58 -32.71
N HIS A 698 -42.65 17.25 -33.43
CA HIS A 698 -42.74 15.98 -34.14
C HIS A 698 -41.66 15.82 -35.22
N ASN A 699 -41.35 16.90 -35.95
CA ASN A 699 -40.28 16.90 -36.93
C ASN A 699 -38.90 16.75 -36.26
N MET A 700 -38.68 17.40 -35.12
CA MET A 700 -37.46 17.25 -34.32
C MET A 700 -37.27 15.80 -33.85
N ILE A 701 -38.33 15.14 -33.36
CA ILE A 701 -38.28 13.72 -32.99
C ILE A 701 -37.89 12.85 -34.20
N LYS A 702 -38.51 13.08 -35.36
CA LYS A 702 -38.20 12.33 -36.60
C LYS A 702 -36.73 12.53 -37.01
N ASN A 703 -36.24 13.77 -36.96
CA ASN A 703 -34.87 14.11 -37.30
C ASN A 703 -33.85 13.50 -36.32
N ALA A 704 -34.09 13.63 -35.02
CA ALA A 704 -33.20 13.08 -33.99
C ALA A 704 -33.04 11.57 -34.13
N ARG A 705 -34.15 10.85 -34.39
CA ARG A 705 -34.12 9.41 -34.64
C ARG A 705 -33.32 9.05 -35.90
N ALA A 706 -33.51 9.80 -36.98
CA ALA A 706 -32.77 9.58 -38.21
C ALA A 706 -31.26 9.83 -38.04
N GLU A 707 -30.87 10.81 -37.24
CA GLU A 707 -29.47 11.08 -36.91
C GLU A 707 -28.89 10.01 -35.98
N ILE A 708 -29.61 9.59 -34.92
CA ILE A 708 -29.17 8.51 -34.02
C ILE A 708 -28.91 7.21 -34.81
N ALA A 709 -29.76 6.89 -35.79
CA ALA A 709 -29.61 5.69 -36.61
C ALA A 709 -28.38 5.72 -37.54
N LYS A 710 -27.80 6.90 -37.83
CA LYS A 710 -26.56 7.03 -38.64
C LYS A 710 -25.30 6.77 -37.82
N ILE A 711 -25.39 6.84 -36.49
CA ILE A 711 -24.27 6.63 -35.58
C ILE A 711 -24.04 5.11 -35.48
N PRO A 712 -22.86 4.57 -35.84
CA PRO A 712 -22.61 3.13 -35.87
C PRO A 712 -22.88 2.48 -34.50
N GLU A 713 -23.43 1.25 -34.50
CA GLU A 713 -23.91 0.52 -33.29
C GLU A 713 -22.94 0.63 -32.11
N PHE A 714 -23.24 1.57 -31.21
CA PHE A 714 -22.52 1.79 -29.96
C PHE A 714 -22.48 0.52 -29.08
N GLY A 715 -23.44 -0.41 -29.23
CA GLY A 715 -23.66 -1.52 -28.31
C GLY A 715 -22.57 -2.61 -28.27
N ILE A 716 -22.05 -3.08 -29.40
CA ILE A 716 -21.21 -4.29 -29.43
C ILE A 716 -19.71 -3.95 -29.35
N ARG A 717 -19.27 -2.94 -30.12
CA ARG A 717 -17.87 -2.50 -30.12
C ARG A 717 -17.52 -1.73 -28.83
N ALA A 718 -18.44 -0.93 -28.28
CA ALA A 718 -18.21 -0.24 -27.02
C ALA A 718 -18.34 -1.15 -25.80
N GLY A 719 -19.12 -2.24 -25.83
CA GLY A 719 -19.19 -3.23 -24.75
C GLY A 719 -17.90 -4.06 -24.59
N VAL A 720 -17.31 -4.50 -25.71
CA VAL A 720 -16.03 -5.23 -25.74
C VAL A 720 -14.87 -4.27 -25.44
N ASN A 721 -14.88 -3.08 -26.03
CA ASN A 721 -13.90 -2.06 -25.70
C ASN A 721 -14.11 -1.48 -24.29
N ARG A 722 -15.29 -1.56 -23.67
CA ARG A 722 -15.54 -1.26 -22.24
C ARG A 722 -14.91 -2.33 -21.37
N ALA A 723 -15.10 -3.63 -21.65
CA ALA A 723 -14.42 -4.67 -20.88
C ALA A 723 -12.89 -4.56 -20.96
N LEU A 724 -12.36 -4.22 -22.14
CA LEU A 724 -10.92 -3.99 -22.35
C LEU A 724 -10.43 -2.64 -21.79
N ARG A 725 -11.22 -1.56 -21.91
CA ARG A 725 -10.88 -0.22 -21.38
C ARG A 725 -11.11 -0.13 -19.89
N ASP A 726 -12.19 -0.64 -19.31
CA ASP A 726 -12.35 -0.76 -17.85
C ASP A 726 -11.29 -1.68 -17.26
N ALA A 727 -10.88 -2.74 -17.96
CA ALA A 727 -9.72 -3.52 -17.52
C ALA A 727 -8.42 -2.71 -17.64
N LYS A 728 -8.25 -1.92 -18.69
CA LYS A 728 -7.07 -1.08 -18.93
C LYS A 728 -7.02 0.15 -18.03
N ASP A 729 -8.14 0.77 -17.68
CA ASP A 729 -8.34 2.01 -16.91
C ASP A 729 -8.61 1.72 -15.44
N ASN A 730 -9.14 0.54 -15.07
CA ASN A 730 -8.94 0.03 -13.71
C ASN A 730 -7.50 -0.46 -13.55
N ALA A 731 -6.85 -1.01 -14.57
CA ALA A 731 -5.41 -1.27 -14.50
C ALA A 731 -4.61 0.04 -14.52
N LYS A 732 -5.03 1.09 -15.23
CA LYS A 732 -4.37 2.40 -15.33
C LYS A 732 -4.69 3.27 -14.13
N GLY A 733 -5.89 3.18 -13.57
CA GLY A 733 -6.32 3.85 -12.35
C GLY A 733 -5.77 3.17 -11.12
N LEU A 734 -5.63 1.84 -11.13
CA LEU A 734 -4.82 1.10 -10.17
C LEU A 734 -3.33 1.34 -10.40
N TYR A 735 -2.84 1.51 -11.63
CA TYR A 735 -1.45 1.85 -11.95
C TYR A 735 -1.10 3.31 -11.69
N ASN A 736 -2.05 4.24 -11.77
CA ASN A 736 -1.92 5.66 -11.45
C ASN A 736 -2.18 5.90 -9.97
N HIS A 737 -3.05 5.12 -9.31
CA HIS A 737 -3.07 5.07 -7.85
C HIS A 737 -1.84 4.35 -7.32
N ILE A 738 -1.33 3.32 -8.00
CA ILE A 738 -0.06 2.70 -7.66
C ILE A 738 1.07 3.66 -7.99
N ASN A 739 1.04 4.48 -9.05
CA ASN A 739 2.09 5.45 -9.41
C ASN A 739 2.03 6.73 -8.59
N ALA A 740 0.85 7.20 -8.17
CA ALA A 740 0.71 8.25 -7.19
C ALA A 740 1.13 7.71 -5.82
N PHE A 741 0.66 6.52 -5.42
CA PHE A 741 1.10 5.86 -4.19
C PHE A 741 2.59 5.49 -4.23
N THR A 742 3.16 5.09 -5.35
CA THR A 742 4.60 4.81 -5.51
C THR A 742 5.38 6.08 -5.73
N GLY A 743 4.82 7.15 -6.29
CA GLY A 743 5.46 8.48 -6.34
C GLY A 743 5.64 9.04 -4.94
N THR A 744 4.58 9.02 -4.12
CA THR A 744 4.63 9.50 -2.74
C THR A 744 5.38 8.55 -1.79
N VAL A 745 5.32 7.23 -2.01
CA VAL A 745 5.96 6.25 -1.12
C VAL A 745 7.40 5.91 -1.57
N ILE A 746 7.70 5.86 -2.88
CA ILE A 746 9.06 5.56 -3.40
C ILE A 746 9.95 6.80 -3.37
N GLY A 747 9.39 8.01 -3.54
CA GLY A 747 10.12 9.26 -3.32
C GLY A 747 10.71 9.35 -1.90
N ASP A 748 10.01 8.78 -0.91
CA ASP A 748 10.45 8.73 0.49
C ASP A 748 11.14 7.40 0.88
N PHE A 749 11.20 6.39 0.00
CA PHE A 749 11.92 5.14 0.27
C PHE A 749 13.43 5.36 0.17
N ARG A 750 14.04 5.65 1.32
CA ARG A 750 15.49 5.65 1.51
C ARG A 750 15.98 4.24 1.79
N VAL A 751 16.92 3.73 1.00
CA VAL A 751 17.61 2.47 1.30
C VAL A 751 18.57 2.73 2.47
N ASN A 752 18.45 1.91 3.53
CA ASN A 752 19.21 1.90 4.79
C ASN A 752 20.44 2.85 4.89
N GLN A 753 20.26 4.02 5.51
CA GLN A 753 21.23 5.12 5.64
C GLN A 753 22.41 4.85 6.60
N ARG A 754 22.52 3.65 7.18
CA ARG A 754 23.33 3.40 8.39
C ARG A 754 24.85 3.27 8.21
N GLU A 755 25.41 3.41 7.00
CA GLU A 755 26.87 3.29 6.80
C GLU A 755 27.55 4.49 6.13
N ILE A 756 26.80 5.55 5.78
CA ILE A 756 27.33 6.58 4.89
C ILE A 756 26.79 8.00 5.21
N ASP A 757 27.22 8.56 6.34
CA ASP A 757 27.18 10.01 6.54
C ASP A 757 28.46 10.62 5.93
N ASN A 758 28.30 11.72 5.16
CA ASN A 758 29.37 12.54 4.54
C ASN A 758 30.25 11.80 3.50
N LEU A 759 29.68 11.38 2.35
CA LEU A 759 30.47 10.87 1.22
C LEU A 759 31.38 11.93 0.61
N ILE A 760 30.82 13.14 0.43
CA ILE A 760 31.57 14.30 -0.03
C ILE A 760 32.22 14.94 1.20
N GLY A 761 33.55 15.03 1.17
CA GLY A 761 34.32 15.67 2.24
C GLY A 761 33.95 17.15 2.41
N PRO A 762 34.04 17.71 3.63
CA PRO A 762 33.72 19.12 3.86
C PRO A 762 34.59 20.07 3.04
N ASP A 763 35.86 19.72 2.75
CA ASP A 763 36.77 20.53 1.94
C ASP A 763 36.36 20.55 0.46
N ASP A 764 35.99 19.40 -0.11
CA ASP A 764 35.49 19.31 -1.50
C ASP A 764 34.15 20.03 -1.65
N LEU A 765 33.26 19.91 -0.67
CA LEU A 765 31.99 20.63 -0.67
C LEU A 765 32.19 22.15 -0.56
N HIS A 766 33.16 22.59 0.27
CA HIS A 766 33.51 23.99 0.38
C HIS A 766 34.12 24.53 -0.92
N GLY A 767 35.04 23.79 -1.55
CA GLY A 767 35.61 24.15 -2.84
C GLY A 767 34.57 24.19 -3.96
N PHE A 768 33.61 23.25 -3.95
CA PHE A 768 32.47 23.26 -4.87
C PHE A 768 31.63 24.51 -4.70
N HIS A 769 31.26 24.85 -3.46
CA HIS A 769 30.48 26.04 -3.15
C HIS A 769 31.16 27.33 -3.61
N GLN A 770 32.48 27.47 -3.42
CA GLN A 770 33.25 28.64 -3.87
C GLN A 770 33.25 28.84 -5.40
N ALA A 771 33.04 27.78 -6.18
CA ALA A 771 33.01 27.88 -7.65
C ALA A 771 31.64 28.35 -8.19
N LEU A 772 30.58 28.26 -7.39
CA LEU A 772 29.21 28.56 -7.79
C LEU A 772 28.94 30.07 -7.87
N LYS A 773 28.01 30.44 -8.74
CA LYS A 773 27.43 31.78 -8.84
C LYS A 773 25.91 31.70 -8.91
N PRO A 774 25.18 32.72 -8.41
CA PRO A 774 23.73 32.81 -8.57
C PRO A 774 23.31 32.57 -10.03
N GLY A 775 22.46 31.58 -10.26
CA GLY A 775 22.05 31.11 -11.57
C GLY A 775 22.66 29.78 -12.02
N ASP A 776 23.66 29.24 -11.33
CA ASP A 776 24.20 27.94 -11.72
C ASP A 776 23.16 26.81 -11.52
N ILE A 777 23.09 25.89 -12.48
CA ILE A 777 22.20 24.72 -12.47
C ILE A 777 22.97 23.56 -11.85
N LEU A 778 22.43 22.98 -10.78
CA LEU A 778 23.00 21.81 -10.12
C LEU A 778 22.29 20.56 -10.64
N ILE A 779 23.06 19.53 -10.99
CA ILE A 779 22.54 18.22 -11.36
C ILE A 779 23.09 17.21 -10.37
N GLU A 780 22.20 16.53 -9.65
CA GLU A 780 22.54 15.74 -8.47
C GLU A 780 22.14 14.27 -8.66
N ARG A 781 22.94 13.38 -8.05
CA ARG A 781 22.62 11.96 -7.89
C ARG A 781 22.72 11.60 -6.41
N ARG A 782 21.72 10.89 -5.91
CA ARG A 782 21.69 10.35 -4.53
C ARG A 782 21.33 8.87 -4.57
N ASP A 783 22.32 7.99 -4.43
CA ASP A 783 22.13 6.56 -4.70
C ASP A 783 21.15 5.82 -3.78
N TRP A 784 20.84 6.38 -2.60
CA TRP A 784 19.91 5.78 -1.63
C TRP A 784 18.44 6.09 -1.88
N TYR A 785 18.11 6.93 -2.88
CA TYR A 785 16.74 7.14 -3.30
C TYR A 785 16.31 6.04 -4.28
N ALA A 786 15.23 5.33 -3.93
CA ALA A 786 14.69 4.26 -4.76
C ALA A 786 14.13 4.74 -6.12
N SER A 787 13.91 6.05 -6.28
CA SER A 787 13.50 6.70 -7.55
C SER A 787 14.53 6.53 -8.68
N ASN A 788 15.82 6.33 -8.37
CA ASN A 788 16.88 6.11 -9.37
C ASN A 788 16.69 4.86 -10.23
N ALA A 789 15.88 3.89 -9.77
CA ALA A 789 15.57 2.68 -10.53
C ALA A 789 14.56 2.91 -11.66
N PHE A 790 13.88 4.06 -11.67
CA PHE A 790 12.76 4.35 -12.55
C PHE A 790 12.97 5.60 -13.42
N LEU A 791 13.95 6.44 -13.10
CA LEU A 791 14.35 7.60 -13.90
C LEU A 791 15.42 7.22 -14.93
N PRO A 792 15.32 7.69 -16.19
CA PRO A 792 16.28 7.33 -17.22
C PRO A 792 17.62 8.06 -17.02
N GLY A 793 18.73 7.31 -17.08
CA GLY A 793 20.09 7.85 -17.06
C GLY A 793 20.77 7.85 -15.69
N PHE A 794 22.02 8.32 -15.65
CA PHE A 794 22.83 8.41 -14.43
C PHE A 794 22.43 9.59 -13.53
N TRP A 795 21.92 10.68 -14.12
CA TRP A 795 21.58 11.92 -13.44
C TRP A 795 20.05 12.08 -13.26
N PRO A 796 19.52 11.82 -12.05
CA PRO A 796 18.08 11.80 -11.80
C PRO A 796 17.47 13.16 -11.40
N HIS A 797 18.24 14.08 -10.81
CA HIS A 797 17.71 15.27 -10.12
C HIS A 797 18.37 16.56 -10.59
N GLY A 798 17.62 17.67 -10.54
CA GLY A 798 18.12 19.01 -10.87
C GLY A 798 17.67 20.05 -9.84
N ALA A 799 18.55 21.00 -9.55
CA ALA A 799 18.31 22.11 -8.62
C ALA A 799 18.93 23.40 -9.17
N MET A 800 18.59 24.53 -8.56
CA MET A 800 19.12 25.84 -8.95
C MET A 800 19.82 26.52 -7.78
N TYR A 801 21.07 26.92 -8.00
CA TYR A 801 21.81 27.74 -7.05
C TYR A 801 21.39 29.20 -7.17
N VAL A 802 20.73 29.74 -6.14
CA VAL A 802 20.28 31.15 -6.09
C VAL A 802 21.26 32.06 -5.35
N GLY A 803 22.16 31.47 -4.55
CA GLY A 803 23.18 32.17 -3.79
C GLY A 803 22.64 32.95 -2.59
N THR A 804 23.57 33.43 -1.76
CA THR A 804 23.26 34.34 -0.65
C THR A 804 23.04 35.77 -1.16
N VAL A 805 22.42 36.62 -0.33
CA VAL A 805 22.26 38.05 -0.64
C VAL A 805 23.61 38.72 -0.94
N GLN A 806 24.68 38.32 -0.23
CA GLN A 806 26.01 38.86 -0.46
C GLN A 806 26.57 38.41 -1.81
N GLU A 807 26.43 37.13 -2.16
CA GLU A 807 26.88 36.60 -3.45
C GLU A 807 26.12 37.20 -4.63
N MET A 808 24.82 37.49 -4.47
CA MET A 808 24.04 38.23 -5.46
C MET A 808 24.55 39.65 -5.66
N LYS A 809 25.02 40.32 -4.60
CA LYS A 809 25.64 41.65 -4.68
C LYS A 809 26.98 41.58 -5.37
N ASP A 810 27.81 40.59 -5.02
CA ASP A 810 29.14 40.39 -5.60
C ASP A 810 29.06 40.02 -7.10
N ALA A 811 28.04 39.26 -7.51
CA ALA A 811 27.75 38.97 -8.91
C ALA A 811 27.11 40.17 -9.66
N GLY A 812 26.67 41.21 -8.95
CA GLY A 812 26.02 42.39 -9.50
C GLY A 812 24.62 42.13 -10.05
N VAL A 813 23.89 41.14 -9.50
CA VAL A 813 22.52 40.77 -9.91
C VAL A 813 21.46 41.13 -8.87
N TYR A 814 21.86 41.42 -7.62
CA TYR A 814 20.94 41.66 -6.49
C TYR A 814 19.82 42.67 -6.77
N GLU A 815 20.15 43.89 -7.22
CA GLU A 815 19.13 44.91 -7.48
C GLU A 815 18.19 44.55 -8.63
N LEU A 816 18.69 43.80 -9.63
CA LEU A 816 17.88 43.30 -10.73
C LEU A 816 16.92 42.19 -10.26
N VAL A 817 17.38 41.28 -9.39
CA VAL A 817 16.54 40.24 -8.77
C VAL A 817 15.44 40.89 -7.93
N ARG A 818 15.80 41.84 -7.07
CA ARG A 818 14.86 42.58 -6.21
C ARG A 818 13.80 43.30 -7.04
N LYS A 819 14.20 43.97 -8.13
CA LYS A 819 13.29 44.63 -9.07
C LYS A 819 12.33 43.64 -9.73
N ALA A 820 12.83 42.48 -10.17
CA ALA A 820 12.00 41.46 -10.82
C ALA A 820 10.99 40.82 -9.85
N ILE A 821 11.39 40.48 -8.62
CA ILE A 821 10.47 39.95 -7.60
C ILE A 821 9.37 40.96 -7.26
N ARG A 822 9.71 42.25 -7.16
CA ARG A 822 8.72 43.33 -6.96
C ARG A 822 7.72 43.40 -8.11
N GLN A 823 8.21 43.35 -9.34
CA GLN A 823 7.35 43.36 -10.52
C GLN A 823 6.37 42.16 -10.51
N PHE A 824 6.86 40.95 -10.22
CA PHE A 824 5.99 39.77 -10.12
C PHE A 824 4.93 39.91 -9.01
N ALA A 825 5.30 40.47 -7.86
CA ALA A 825 4.37 40.72 -6.76
C ALA A 825 3.28 41.74 -7.15
N ASP A 826 3.64 42.79 -7.88
CA ASP A 826 2.69 43.82 -8.32
C ASP A 826 1.75 43.30 -9.42
N GLU A 827 2.25 42.48 -10.35
CA GLU A 827 1.45 41.79 -11.37
C GLU A 827 0.42 40.83 -10.73
N GLU A 828 0.84 40.00 -9.76
CA GLU A 828 -0.06 39.09 -9.04
C GLU A 828 -1.09 39.86 -8.19
N ALA A 829 -0.70 40.96 -7.55
CA ALA A 829 -1.58 41.80 -6.73
C ALA A 829 -2.68 42.50 -7.55
N ALA A 830 -2.41 42.79 -8.83
CA ALA A 830 -3.37 43.42 -9.74
C ALA A 830 -4.52 42.49 -10.18
N THR A 831 -4.41 41.19 -9.91
CA THR A 831 -5.47 40.21 -10.24
C THR A 831 -6.59 40.20 -9.20
N GLU A 832 -7.82 39.82 -9.59
CA GLU A 832 -8.95 39.71 -8.64
C GLU A 832 -8.92 38.42 -7.80
N ASN A 833 -8.03 37.47 -8.11
CA ASN A 833 -7.95 36.16 -7.48
C ASN A 833 -7.31 36.21 -6.08
N ALA A 834 -7.99 35.64 -5.07
CA ALA A 834 -7.48 35.60 -3.69
C ALA A 834 -6.15 34.82 -3.54
N ALA A 835 -5.94 33.77 -4.35
CA ALA A 835 -4.69 32.99 -4.32
C ALA A 835 -3.49 33.80 -4.82
N SER A 836 -3.67 34.53 -5.92
CA SER A 836 -2.67 35.45 -6.48
C SER A 836 -2.30 36.58 -5.53
N LYS A 837 -3.28 37.17 -4.84
CA LYS A 837 -3.02 38.18 -3.80
C LYS A 837 -2.22 37.64 -2.61
N ALA A 838 -2.48 36.40 -2.19
CA ALA A 838 -1.71 35.74 -1.13
C ALA A 838 -0.27 35.44 -1.58
N HIS A 839 -0.08 35.04 -2.84
CA HIS A 839 1.25 34.81 -3.40
C HIS A 839 2.04 36.10 -3.55
N ALA A 840 1.41 37.19 -4.01
CA ALA A 840 1.99 38.53 -4.04
C ALA A 840 2.51 38.98 -2.67
N GLN A 841 1.75 38.72 -1.60
CA GLN A 841 2.20 39.02 -0.24
C GLN A 841 3.43 38.19 0.16
N SER A 842 3.45 36.89 -0.15
CA SER A 842 4.62 36.04 0.10
C SER A 842 5.89 36.53 -0.60
N LEU A 843 5.79 37.10 -1.81
CA LEU A 843 6.93 37.66 -2.53
C LEU A 843 7.44 38.95 -1.89
N ARG A 844 6.53 39.77 -1.34
CA ARG A 844 6.89 40.97 -0.56
C ARG A 844 7.58 40.60 0.75
N ASP A 845 7.10 39.56 1.43
CA ASP A 845 7.72 39.06 2.65
C ASP A 845 9.16 38.57 2.41
N ILE A 846 9.44 37.94 1.25
CA ILE A 846 10.79 37.55 0.84
C ILE A 846 11.70 38.78 0.68
N LEU A 847 11.19 39.84 0.04
CA LEU A 847 11.95 41.08 -0.16
C LEU A 847 12.27 41.77 1.16
N ASP A 848 11.32 41.81 2.09
CA ASP A 848 11.53 42.37 3.44
C ASP A 848 12.55 41.54 4.23
N GLU A 849 12.55 40.22 4.03
CA GLU A 849 13.46 39.31 4.71
C GLU A 849 14.91 39.40 4.17
N PHE A 850 15.11 39.74 2.89
CA PHE A 850 16.45 40.02 2.33
C PHE A 850 17.18 41.18 3.02
N GLU A 851 16.43 42.09 3.65
CA GLU A 851 16.97 43.28 4.32
C GLU A 851 17.19 43.07 5.83
N ARG A 852 16.74 41.94 6.39
CA ARG A 852 16.89 41.62 7.82
C ARG A 852 18.27 41.00 8.11
N PRO A 853 19.00 41.46 9.15
CA PRO A 853 20.24 40.81 9.59
C PRO A 853 19.96 39.41 10.15
N GLY A 854 20.76 38.40 9.78
CA GLY A 854 20.60 37.02 10.27
C GLY A 854 19.40 36.30 9.64
N ASN A 855 19.06 36.65 8.40
CA ASN A 855 17.92 36.05 7.70
C ASN A 855 18.24 34.63 7.21
N ARG A 856 17.19 33.83 6.93
CA ARG A 856 17.38 32.43 6.49
C ARG A 856 18.09 32.27 5.13
N PHE A 857 18.12 33.33 4.30
CA PHE A 857 18.80 33.34 3.00
C PHE A 857 20.31 33.58 3.12
N GLU A 858 20.83 33.82 4.32
CA GLU A 858 22.28 33.80 4.60
C GLU A 858 22.81 32.36 4.59
N ASP A 859 22.02 31.40 5.11
CA ASP A 859 22.42 29.99 5.20
C ASP A 859 21.87 29.13 4.06
N HIS A 860 20.73 29.51 3.45
CA HIS A 860 20.05 28.71 2.42
C HIS A 860 20.10 29.40 1.05
N HIS A 861 20.66 28.71 0.07
CA HIS A 861 21.03 29.27 -1.25
C HIS A 861 20.77 28.31 -2.43
N VAL A 862 20.09 27.18 -2.21
CA VAL A 862 19.66 26.26 -3.27
C VAL A 862 18.14 26.15 -3.27
N ILE A 863 17.50 26.36 -4.44
CA ILE A 863 16.08 26.08 -4.64
C ILE A 863 15.94 24.80 -5.45
N GLU A 864 15.13 23.87 -4.94
CA GLU A 864 14.84 22.59 -5.59
C GLU A 864 13.39 22.17 -5.34
N ALA A 865 12.84 21.32 -6.22
CA ALA A 865 11.56 20.67 -5.97
C ALA A 865 11.80 19.22 -5.50
N VAL A 866 11.29 18.90 -4.31
CA VAL A 866 11.37 17.57 -3.68
C VAL A 866 9.98 17.15 -3.20
N SER A 867 9.80 15.97 -2.60
CA SER A 867 8.47 15.48 -2.16
C SER A 867 7.71 16.44 -1.22
N GLU A 868 8.42 17.37 -0.57
CA GLU A 868 7.87 18.42 0.30
C GLU A 868 7.37 19.66 -0.47
N GLY A 869 7.59 19.74 -1.79
CA GLY A 869 7.31 20.90 -2.66
C GLY A 869 8.58 21.57 -3.16
N VAL A 870 8.44 22.80 -3.67
CA VAL A 870 9.58 23.68 -4.02
C VAL A 870 10.10 24.33 -2.75
N VAL A 871 11.31 23.96 -2.33
CA VAL A 871 11.92 24.34 -1.05
C VAL A 871 13.24 25.08 -1.25
N LEU A 872 13.64 25.82 -0.21
CA LEU A 872 14.93 26.50 -0.13
C LEU A 872 15.82 25.78 0.89
N ASN A 873 16.96 25.27 0.43
CA ASN A 873 17.89 24.42 1.18
C ASN A 873 19.31 25.00 1.21
N THR A 874 20.13 24.46 2.12
CA THR A 874 21.57 24.74 2.20
C THR A 874 22.36 23.85 1.21
N ILE A 875 23.54 24.27 0.75
CA ILE A 875 24.41 23.43 -0.09
C ILE A 875 24.78 22.11 0.60
N LYS A 876 24.86 22.11 1.93
CA LYS A 876 25.12 20.92 2.73
C LYS A 876 24.00 19.89 2.63
N HIS A 877 22.74 20.35 2.63
CA HIS A 877 21.58 19.48 2.49
C HIS A 877 21.32 19.08 1.03
N SER A 878 21.65 19.95 0.08
CA SER A 878 21.55 19.69 -1.36
C SER A 878 22.74 18.83 -1.83
N ALA A 879 23.85 19.46 -2.20
CA ALA A 879 25.03 18.79 -2.73
C ALA A 879 25.78 17.92 -1.70
N GLY A 880 25.82 18.29 -0.41
CA GLY A 880 26.57 17.54 0.61
C GLY A 880 26.01 16.14 0.91
N GLU A 881 24.75 15.92 0.58
CA GLU A 881 24.08 14.62 0.62
C GLU A 881 24.06 13.94 -0.76
N ALA A 882 24.82 14.40 -1.75
CA ALA A 882 24.91 13.74 -3.04
C ALA A 882 26.01 12.65 -3.05
N THR A 883 25.85 11.66 -3.93
CA THR A 883 26.94 10.72 -4.28
C THR A 883 27.75 11.23 -5.46
N SER A 884 27.10 11.95 -6.37
CA SER A 884 27.73 12.73 -7.42
C SER A 884 26.93 14.00 -7.64
N VAL A 885 27.60 15.12 -7.91
CA VAL A 885 26.96 16.42 -8.21
C VAL A 885 27.80 17.20 -9.21
N CYS A 886 27.17 17.79 -10.22
CA CYS A 886 27.82 18.72 -11.12
C CYS A 886 27.06 20.05 -11.23
N ALA A 887 27.79 21.10 -11.57
CA ALA A 887 27.27 22.46 -11.74
C ALA A 887 27.50 22.96 -13.17
N PHE A 888 26.43 23.46 -13.78
CA PHE A 888 26.44 24.09 -15.10
C PHE A 888 26.11 25.57 -15.00
N ARG A 889 26.93 26.40 -15.64
CA ARG A 889 26.68 27.83 -15.79
C ARG A 889 26.08 28.13 -17.17
N PRO A 890 24.91 28.78 -17.25
CA PRO A 890 24.42 29.31 -18.52
C PRO A 890 25.31 30.47 -19.01
N VAL A 891 25.90 30.35 -20.20
CA VAL A 891 26.90 31.32 -20.72
C VAL A 891 26.36 32.32 -21.74
N LEU A 892 25.16 32.08 -22.28
CA LEU A 892 24.53 32.95 -23.28
C LEU A 892 23.57 33.98 -22.67
N LEU A 893 23.40 34.01 -21.34
CA LEU A 893 22.47 34.92 -20.66
C LEU A 893 23.11 36.25 -20.30
N SER A 894 22.38 37.34 -20.52
CA SER A 894 22.69 38.64 -19.92
C SER A 894 22.45 38.63 -18.41
N LYS A 895 23.10 39.54 -17.67
CA LYS A 895 22.89 39.69 -16.21
C LYS A 895 21.42 39.92 -15.83
N GLU A 896 20.65 40.59 -16.68
CA GLU A 896 19.22 40.81 -16.46
C GLU A 896 18.41 39.52 -16.61
N GLN A 897 18.71 38.70 -17.62
CA GLN A 897 18.08 37.40 -17.80
C GLN A 897 18.43 36.43 -16.65
N THR A 898 19.69 36.41 -16.20
CA THR A 898 20.11 35.63 -15.02
C THR A 898 19.36 36.08 -13.77
N ALA A 899 19.28 37.39 -13.52
CA ALA A 899 18.56 37.94 -12.39
C ALA A 899 17.06 37.60 -12.43
N LYS A 900 16.44 37.64 -13.60
CA LYS A 900 15.03 37.26 -13.78
C LYS A 900 14.81 35.76 -13.54
N ALA A 901 15.73 34.90 -13.95
CA ALA A 901 15.67 33.46 -13.67
C ALA A 901 15.77 33.18 -12.16
N VAL A 902 16.71 33.82 -11.46
CA VAL A 902 16.82 33.72 -9.99
C VAL A 902 15.55 34.23 -9.30
N ALA A 903 14.99 35.36 -9.74
CA ALA A 903 13.72 35.88 -9.22
C ALA A 903 12.55 34.91 -9.42
N LYS A 904 12.51 34.19 -10.54
CA LYS A 904 11.51 33.15 -10.79
C LYS A 904 11.65 31.93 -9.89
N ALA A 905 12.86 31.57 -9.50
CA ALA A 905 13.05 30.50 -8.53
C ALA A 905 12.35 30.84 -7.20
N TYR A 906 12.47 32.09 -6.73
CA TYR A 906 11.71 32.59 -5.58
C TYR A 906 10.20 32.68 -5.84
N PHE A 907 9.79 32.99 -7.08
CA PHE A 907 8.36 32.98 -7.47
C PHE A 907 7.71 31.61 -7.29
N TYR A 908 8.44 30.52 -7.55
CA TYR A 908 7.92 29.16 -7.42
C TYR A 908 8.07 28.56 -6.01
N LEU A 909 8.76 29.24 -5.09
CA LEU A 909 8.98 28.77 -3.73
C LEU A 909 7.66 28.48 -3.00
N GLY A 910 7.53 27.29 -2.41
CA GLY A 910 6.34 26.85 -1.67
C GLY A 910 5.24 26.20 -2.52
N ARG A 911 5.42 26.01 -3.83
CA ARG A 911 4.50 25.23 -4.67
C ARG A 911 4.60 23.74 -4.41
N ASP A 912 3.50 23.02 -4.62
CA ASP A 912 3.42 21.57 -4.42
C ASP A 912 4.28 20.82 -5.46
N TYR A 913 4.74 19.62 -5.11
CA TYR A 913 5.52 18.77 -6.01
C TYR A 913 4.62 17.99 -6.97
N ASP A 914 5.01 17.89 -8.23
CA ASP A 914 4.28 17.10 -9.22
C ASP A 914 4.77 15.64 -9.28
N PHE A 915 3.98 14.72 -8.73
CA PHE A 915 4.31 13.29 -8.76
C PHE A 915 3.98 12.60 -10.10
N ASP A 916 3.25 13.26 -10.99
CA ASP A 916 2.84 12.73 -12.30
C ASP A 916 3.77 13.20 -13.45
N PHE A 917 4.75 14.08 -13.16
CA PHE A 917 5.72 14.65 -14.11
C PHE A 917 5.04 15.32 -15.32
N ASP A 918 3.95 16.05 -15.09
CA ASP A 918 3.14 16.77 -16.07
C ASP A 918 3.56 18.24 -16.19
N PHE A 919 4.41 18.53 -17.19
CA PHE A 919 4.92 19.89 -17.49
C PHE A 919 3.82 20.87 -17.97
N GLU A 920 2.57 20.43 -18.12
CA GLU A 920 1.45 21.24 -18.58
C GLU A 920 0.72 21.97 -17.43
N SER A 921 0.97 21.60 -16.16
CA SER A 921 0.38 22.26 -14.97
C SER A 921 1.35 23.23 -14.31
N PRO A 922 1.01 24.52 -14.15
CA PRO A 922 1.91 25.47 -13.47
C PRO A 922 1.87 25.36 -11.93
N ASN A 923 0.90 24.64 -11.34
CA ASN A 923 0.65 24.66 -9.89
C ASN A 923 1.43 23.62 -9.10
N THR A 924 1.93 22.60 -9.77
CA THR A 924 2.74 21.52 -9.22
C THR A 924 3.99 21.42 -10.09
N LEU A 925 5.19 21.33 -9.50
CA LEU A 925 6.44 21.37 -10.27
C LEU A 925 7.35 20.20 -9.94
N VAL A 926 8.03 19.66 -10.95
CA VAL A 926 9.17 18.74 -10.76
C VAL A 926 10.51 19.49 -10.74
N CYS A 927 11.56 18.82 -10.26
CA CYS A 927 12.87 19.41 -10.02
C CYS A 927 13.49 20.07 -11.27
N THR A 928 13.42 19.43 -12.44
CA THR A 928 13.92 19.99 -13.71
C THR A 928 12.95 20.97 -14.37
N GLU A 929 11.67 20.94 -13.99
CA GLU A 929 10.67 21.89 -14.48
C GLU A 929 10.85 23.26 -13.82
N VAL A 930 11.24 23.30 -12.54
CA VAL A 930 11.66 24.55 -11.89
C VAL A 930 12.78 25.20 -12.71
N VAL A 931 13.81 24.44 -13.09
CA VAL A 931 14.92 24.94 -13.93
C VAL A 931 14.41 25.39 -15.30
N TYR A 932 13.63 24.57 -15.98
CA TYR A 932 13.06 24.89 -17.31
C TYR A 932 12.23 26.18 -17.31
N ARG A 933 11.35 26.36 -16.30
CA ARG A 933 10.47 27.53 -16.17
C ARG A 933 11.22 28.78 -15.71
N CYS A 934 12.23 28.65 -14.85
CA CYS A 934 13.07 29.79 -14.44
C CYS A 934 13.79 30.39 -15.64
N TYR A 935 14.28 29.55 -16.55
CA TYR A 935 15.03 29.98 -17.72
C TYR A 935 14.20 30.27 -18.98
N GLU A 936 12.86 30.19 -18.91
CA GLU A 936 11.98 30.33 -20.07
C GLU A 936 12.42 29.42 -21.24
N GLY A 937 12.72 28.16 -20.92
CA GLY A 937 13.27 27.20 -21.88
C GLY A 937 12.44 27.11 -23.16
N ASN A 938 13.10 27.19 -24.31
CA ASN A 938 12.49 27.14 -25.65
C ASN A 938 11.57 28.32 -26.02
N ARG A 939 11.54 29.41 -25.23
CA ARG A 939 10.81 30.62 -25.59
C ARG A 939 11.59 31.44 -26.62
N GLU A 940 10.89 31.98 -27.62
CA GLU A 940 11.45 32.95 -28.57
C GLU A 940 12.05 34.17 -27.82
N GLY A 941 13.33 34.48 -28.09
CA GLY A 941 14.07 35.55 -27.42
C GLY A 941 14.86 35.14 -26.15
N TYR A 942 14.79 33.89 -25.71
CA TYR A 942 15.68 33.33 -24.67
C TYR A 942 16.68 32.33 -25.28
N PRO A 943 17.97 32.40 -24.90
CA PRO A 943 19.01 31.62 -25.56
C PRO A 943 19.09 30.16 -25.08
N LEU A 944 18.41 29.78 -23.99
CA LEU A 944 18.42 28.41 -23.48
C LEU A 944 17.36 27.54 -24.17
N GLN A 945 17.83 26.52 -24.90
CA GLN A 945 17.02 25.58 -25.66
C GLN A 945 17.18 24.17 -25.07
N PHE A 946 16.13 23.66 -24.41
CA PHE A 946 16.10 22.34 -23.81
C PHE A 946 15.36 21.33 -24.69
N LYS A 947 16.01 20.19 -24.97
CA LYS A 947 15.39 19.09 -25.70
C LYS A 947 14.43 18.30 -24.81
N LEU A 948 13.14 18.58 -24.92
CA LEU A 948 12.10 17.82 -24.24
C LEU A 948 12.00 16.40 -24.82
N SER A 949 11.73 15.43 -23.94
CA SER A 949 11.52 14.03 -24.30
C SER A 949 10.10 13.62 -23.95
N THR A 950 9.49 12.77 -24.76
CA THR A 950 8.15 12.24 -24.47
C THR A 950 8.27 10.93 -23.73
N ILE A 951 7.90 10.90 -22.45
CA ILE A 951 7.86 9.69 -21.63
C ILE A 951 6.39 9.38 -21.34
N LEU A 952 5.91 8.19 -21.75
CA LEU A 952 4.52 7.74 -21.56
C LEU A 952 3.42 8.69 -22.10
N GLY A 953 3.77 9.55 -23.07
CA GLY A 953 2.83 10.49 -23.70
C GLY A 953 2.76 11.87 -23.04
N THR A 954 3.71 12.19 -22.16
CA THR A 954 3.89 13.51 -21.53
C THR A 954 5.27 14.07 -21.90
N HIS A 955 5.36 15.36 -22.22
CA HIS A 955 6.63 16.04 -22.47
C HIS A 955 7.34 16.32 -21.15
N THR A 956 8.59 15.88 -21.00
CA THR A 956 9.38 16.09 -19.80
C THR A 956 10.82 16.46 -20.15
N LEU A 957 11.53 17.06 -19.19
CA LEU A 957 12.96 17.34 -19.27
C LEU A 957 13.72 16.49 -18.24
N PRO A 958 14.18 15.27 -18.58
CA PRO A 958 15.06 14.50 -17.70
C PRO A 958 16.36 15.26 -17.39
N ALA A 959 16.82 15.25 -16.14
CA ALA A 959 18.06 15.93 -15.74
C ALA A 959 19.28 15.45 -16.54
N GLN A 960 19.35 14.14 -16.82
CA GLN A 960 20.31 13.52 -17.73
C GLN A 960 20.39 14.21 -19.10
N ASN A 961 19.27 14.70 -19.64
CA ASN A 961 19.26 15.33 -20.96
C ASN A 961 19.96 16.69 -20.95
N ILE A 962 19.97 17.41 -19.83
CA ILE A 962 20.71 18.67 -19.67
C ILE A 962 22.22 18.40 -19.73
N VAL A 963 22.67 17.36 -19.03
CA VAL A 963 24.07 16.92 -19.06
C VAL A 963 24.46 16.45 -20.46
N LYS A 964 23.58 15.67 -21.10
CA LYS A 964 23.79 15.17 -22.46
C LYS A 964 23.87 16.30 -23.48
N SER A 965 23.01 17.32 -23.40
CA SER A 965 23.06 18.45 -24.35
C SER A 965 24.38 19.20 -24.28
N TYR A 966 24.97 19.35 -23.09
CA TYR A 966 26.30 19.95 -22.94
C TYR A 966 27.39 19.09 -23.59
N VAL A 967 27.42 17.78 -23.27
CA VAL A 967 28.44 16.87 -23.83
C VAL A 967 28.32 16.78 -25.35
N ASP A 968 27.10 16.66 -25.88
CA ASP A 968 26.85 16.62 -27.32
C ASP A 968 27.34 17.92 -28.01
N ALA A 969 27.11 19.09 -27.40
CA ALA A 969 27.57 20.38 -27.91
C ALA A 969 29.11 20.53 -27.89
N VAL A 970 29.76 20.09 -26.81
CA VAL A 970 31.23 20.10 -26.69
C VAL A 970 31.87 19.17 -27.72
N GLN A 971 31.34 17.94 -27.89
CA GLN A 971 31.86 16.98 -28.87
C GLN A 971 31.70 17.44 -30.32
N GLN A 972 30.64 18.20 -30.61
CA GLN A 972 30.38 18.78 -31.93
C GLN A 972 31.13 20.11 -32.15
N ASN A 973 31.85 20.60 -31.13
CA ASN A 973 32.48 21.92 -31.12
C ASN A 973 31.49 23.04 -31.50
N ASP A 974 30.28 22.96 -30.94
CA ASP A 974 29.16 23.85 -31.24
C ASP A 974 29.48 25.29 -30.76
N PRO A 975 29.54 26.28 -31.68
CA PRO A 975 29.80 27.67 -31.31
C PRO A 975 28.67 28.28 -30.47
N ASP A 976 27.48 27.69 -30.47
CA ASP A 976 26.30 28.16 -29.73
C ASP A 976 26.08 27.37 -28.42
N ASN A 977 27.13 26.76 -27.87
CA ASN A 977 27.03 26.04 -26.61
C ASN A 977 26.52 26.94 -25.46
N GLN A 978 25.31 26.64 -25.01
CA GLN A 978 24.55 27.39 -24.01
C GLN A 978 24.99 27.15 -22.56
N LEU A 979 25.72 26.07 -22.27
CA LEU A 979 26.12 25.67 -20.91
C LEU A 979 27.63 25.46 -20.79
N GLN A 980 28.19 25.82 -19.64
CA GLN A 980 29.57 25.55 -19.27
C GLN A 980 29.61 24.70 -18.00
N LEU A 981 30.31 23.56 -18.02
CA LEU A 981 30.60 22.79 -16.80
C LEU A 981 31.59 23.57 -15.93
N ILE A 982 31.26 23.79 -14.66
CA ILE A 982 32.08 24.59 -13.72
C ILE A 982 32.75 23.70 -12.68
N ALA A 983 32.00 22.78 -12.10
CA ALA A 983 32.51 21.89 -11.08
C ALA A 983 31.78 20.55 -11.12
N TRP A 984 32.49 19.49 -10.76
CA TRP A 984 31.94 18.15 -10.62
C TRP A 984 32.59 17.45 -9.43
N ILE A 985 31.77 16.82 -8.61
CA ILE A 985 32.20 15.91 -7.56
C ILE A 985 31.66 14.52 -7.88
N ASP A 986 32.55 13.52 -7.81
CA ASP A 986 32.20 12.11 -7.86
C ASP A 986 32.87 11.39 -6.69
N THR A 987 32.18 10.39 -6.11
CA THR A 987 32.65 9.68 -4.92
C THR A 987 33.07 8.24 -5.26
N ASP A 988 34.28 7.84 -4.85
CA ASP A 988 34.72 6.43 -4.89
C ASP A 988 34.20 5.73 -3.61
N ARG A 989 33.39 4.69 -3.80
CA ARG A 989 32.67 3.98 -2.73
C ARG A 989 33.55 3.04 -1.90
N HIS A 990 34.81 2.83 -2.29
CA HIS A 990 35.69 1.84 -1.67
C HIS A 990 36.84 2.46 -0.84
N LYS A 991 36.97 3.78 -0.80
CA LYS A 991 37.95 4.50 0.01
C LYS A 991 37.25 5.59 0.85
N LYS A 992 37.75 5.86 2.05
CA LYS A 992 37.29 6.99 2.89
C LYS A 992 38.51 7.85 3.28
N PRO A 993 38.45 9.19 3.16
CA PRO A 993 37.52 9.99 2.35
C PRO A 993 38.01 10.02 0.89
N SER A 994 37.15 9.78 -0.09
CA SER A 994 37.55 9.84 -1.51
C SER A 994 36.42 10.36 -2.41
N SER A 995 35.89 11.54 -2.08
CA SER A 995 35.37 12.42 -3.12
C SER A 995 36.55 13.05 -3.86
N THR A 996 36.37 13.29 -5.15
CA THR A 996 37.30 14.10 -5.94
C THR A 996 36.53 15.28 -6.48
N LEU A 997 36.85 16.49 -6.01
CA LEU A 997 36.37 17.73 -6.63
C LEU A 997 37.21 18.03 -7.88
N MET A 998 36.53 18.22 -9.01
CA MET A 998 37.12 18.72 -10.25
C MET A 998 36.51 20.08 -10.57
N ILE A 999 37.35 21.12 -10.70
CA ILE A 999 36.95 22.46 -11.12
C ILE A 999 37.39 22.67 -12.57
N PHE A 1000 36.44 23.05 -13.42
CA PHE A 1000 36.64 23.23 -14.85
C PHE A 1000 36.77 24.73 -15.17
N ASN A 1001 37.98 25.17 -15.49
CA ASN A 1001 38.28 26.56 -15.89
C ASN A 1001 37.92 26.84 -17.37
N GLY A 1002 36.82 26.28 -17.87
CA GLY A 1002 36.45 26.34 -19.29
C GLY A 1002 37.25 25.43 -20.22
N SER A 1003 38.10 24.55 -19.69
CA SER A 1003 38.69 23.47 -20.49
C SER A 1003 37.64 22.43 -20.83
N THR A 1004 37.42 22.21 -22.12
CA THR A 1004 36.57 21.16 -22.68
C THR A 1004 37.37 19.95 -23.16
N SER A 1005 38.67 19.90 -22.81
CA SER A 1005 39.60 18.84 -23.22
C SER A 1005 40.47 18.37 -22.04
N GLY A 1006 40.86 17.10 -22.06
CA GLY A 1006 41.68 16.48 -21.01
C GLY A 1006 41.00 15.29 -20.30
N PRO A 1007 41.76 14.54 -19.48
CA PRO A 1007 41.29 13.31 -18.85
C PRO A 1007 40.11 13.52 -17.91
N ASP A 1008 40.02 14.67 -17.22
CA ASP A 1008 38.93 14.98 -16.27
C ASP A 1008 37.59 15.21 -16.98
N HIS A 1009 37.61 15.86 -18.15
CA HIS A 1009 36.40 16.06 -18.96
C HIS A 1009 35.96 14.74 -19.60
N ILE A 1010 36.90 13.93 -20.11
CA ILE A 1010 36.61 12.58 -20.62
C ILE A 1010 35.97 11.72 -19.51
N PHE A 1011 36.50 11.79 -18.29
CA PHE A 1011 35.95 11.05 -17.15
C PHE A 1011 34.53 11.51 -16.79
N PHE A 1012 34.23 12.81 -16.93
CA PHE A 1012 32.87 13.34 -16.80
C PHE A 1012 31.93 12.81 -17.90
N GLU A 1013 32.36 12.80 -19.17
CA GLU A 1013 31.55 12.26 -20.27
C GLU A 1013 31.20 10.78 -20.08
N GLU A 1014 32.12 10.00 -19.50
CA GLU A 1014 31.88 8.59 -19.19
C GLU A 1014 30.75 8.39 -18.17
N THR A 1015 30.41 9.39 -17.35
CA THR A 1015 29.26 9.30 -16.44
C THR A 1015 27.93 9.09 -17.16
N LEU A 1016 27.77 9.66 -18.38
CA LEU A 1016 26.57 9.48 -19.19
C LEU A 1016 26.39 8.03 -19.68
N LYS A 1017 27.48 7.26 -19.72
CA LYS A 1017 27.48 5.83 -20.10
C LYS A 1017 27.21 4.92 -18.91
N ARG A 1018 27.27 5.42 -17.67
CA ARG A 1018 26.98 4.65 -16.46
C ARG A 1018 25.48 4.33 -16.37
N PRO A 1019 25.08 3.11 -16.00
CA PRO A 1019 23.68 2.77 -15.86
C PRO A 1019 23.02 3.56 -14.73
N GLY A 1020 21.76 3.95 -14.90
CA GLY A 1020 20.96 4.58 -13.83
C GLY A 1020 20.81 3.66 -12.60
N LEU A 1021 20.71 2.36 -12.85
CA LEU A 1021 20.73 1.28 -11.86
C LEU A 1021 22.19 0.90 -11.51
N THR A 1022 22.67 1.36 -10.36
CA THR A 1022 24.00 1.00 -9.83
C THR A 1022 24.16 -0.51 -9.55
N TRP A 1023 23.06 -1.24 -9.35
CA TRP A 1023 23.06 -2.70 -9.24
C TRP A 1023 23.56 -3.41 -10.52
N GLU A 1024 23.42 -2.81 -11.71
CA GLU A 1024 23.81 -3.45 -12.97
C GLU A 1024 25.32 -3.36 -13.24
N TRP A 1025 25.95 -2.29 -12.76
CA TRP A 1025 27.41 -2.16 -12.77
C TRP A 1025 28.05 -3.06 -11.69
N GLU A 1026 27.46 -3.15 -10.49
CA GLU A 1026 27.85 -4.13 -9.46
C GLU A 1026 27.65 -5.59 -9.93
N ARG A 1027 26.60 -5.85 -10.72
CA ARG A 1027 26.33 -7.13 -11.40
C ARG A 1027 27.43 -7.51 -12.39
N GLN A 1028 28.00 -6.53 -13.10
CA GLN A 1028 29.05 -6.75 -14.09
C GLN A 1028 30.44 -6.92 -13.46
N GLN A 1029 30.76 -6.18 -12.39
CA GLN A 1029 32.07 -6.27 -11.73
C GLN A 1029 32.22 -7.48 -10.79
N HIS A 1030 31.15 -7.96 -10.14
CA HIS A 1030 31.29 -8.93 -9.05
C HIS A 1030 30.78 -10.34 -9.30
N GLY A 1031 30.07 -10.63 -10.40
CA GLY A 1031 29.71 -12.00 -10.77
C GLY A 1031 28.78 -12.74 -9.78
N LEU A 1032 27.62 -13.19 -10.30
CA LEU A 1032 26.75 -14.20 -9.68
C LEU A 1032 26.25 -13.92 -8.25
N ARG A 1033 25.36 -12.94 -8.08
CA ARG A 1033 24.37 -12.96 -6.97
C ARG A 1033 23.07 -12.16 -7.15
N ALA A 1034 22.66 -11.86 -8.39
CA ALA A 1034 21.46 -11.07 -8.69
C ALA A 1034 20.44 -11.79 -9.61
N LEU A 1035 19.80 -12.81 -9.07
CA LEU A 1035 18.35 -13.09 -9.16
C LEU A 1035 17.49 -12.95 -10.44
N VAL A 1036 18.03 -12.87 -11.66
CA VAL A 1036 17.22 -13.11 -12.88
C VAL A 1036 18.03 -13.86 -13.94
N THR A 1037 17.87 -15.18 -14.02
CA THR A 1037 18.31 -15.97 -15.18
C THR A 1037 17.34 -17.11 -15.46
N ARG A 1038 16.72 -17.09 -16.66
CA ARG A 1038 16.09 -18.19 -17.43
C ARG A 1038 14.68 -18.76 -17.11
N PRO A 1039 14.09 -18.82 -15.89
CA PRO A 1039 12.81 -19.52 -15.71
C PRO A 1039 11.62 -18.74 -16.27
N THR A 1040 11.72 -17.42 -16.44
CA THR A 1040 10.70 -16.58 -17.08
C THR A 1040 10.59 -16.83 -18.57
N GLU A 1041 11.71 -17.02 -19.26
CA GLU A 1041 11.73 -17.47 -20.66
C GLU A 1041 11.20 -18.90 -20.77
N TYR A 1042 11.60 -19.81 -19.88
CA TYR A 1042 11.05 -21.17 -19.86
C TYR A 1042 9.54 -21.20 -19.57
N LEU A 1043 9.02 -20.34 -18.67
CA LEU A 1043 7.59 -20.23 -18.41
C LEU A 1043 6.83 -19.64 -19.60
N PHE A 1044 7.41 -18.67 -20.30
CA PHE A 1044 6.83 -18.13 -21.53
C PHE A 1044 6.80 -19.18 -22.65
N TYR A 1045 7.89 -19.92 -22.85
CA TYR A 1045 7.95 -21.03 -23.81
C TYR A 1045 7.03 -22.21 -23.42
N LEU A 1046 6.85 -22.50 -22.13
CA LEU A 1046 5.94 -23.56 -21.66
C LEU A 1046 4.46 -23.15 -21.84
N CYS A 1047 4.11 -21.89 -21.56
CA CYS A 1047 2.77 -21.35 -21.83
C CYS A 1047 2.48 -21.25 -23.34
N PHE A 1048 3.46 -20.83 -24.14
CA PHE A 1048 3.31 -20.75 -25.59
C PHE A 1048 3.17 -22.14 -26.22
N SER A 1049 4.00 -23.11 -25.83
CA SER A 1049 3.94 -24.48 -26.33
C SER A 1049 2.68 -25.24 -25.90
N THR A 1050 2.15 -25.00 -24.70
CA THR A 1050 0.85 -25.59 -24.27
C THR A 1050 -0.32 -24.96 -25.02
N THR A 1051 -0.30 -23.66 -25.29
CA THR A 1051 -1.34 -22.96 -26.05
C THR A 1051 -1.34 -23.37 -27.53
N VAL A 1052 -0.16 -23.42 -28.15
CA VAL A 1052 0.01 -23.90 -29.55
C VAL A 1052 -0.29 -25.40 -29.67
N GLY A 1053 0.09 -26.21 -28.67
CA GLY A 1053 -0.22 -27.63 -28.61
C GLY A 1053 -1.73 -27.91 -28.50
N ALA A 1054 -2.46 -27.13 -27.70
CA ALA A 1054 -3.92 -27.22 -27.60
C ALA A 1054 -4.62 -26.78 -28.90
N ALA A 1055 -4.11 -25.73 -29.57
CA ALA A 1055 -4.62 -25.27 -30.85
C ALA A 1055 -4.38 -26.30 -31.98
N LEU A 1056 -3.18 -26.90 -32.05
CA LEU A 1056 -2.86 -27.95 -33.02
C LEU A 1056 -3.66 -29.24 -32.78
N TYR A 1057 -3.90 -29.61 -31.51
CA TYR A 1057 -4.79 -30.72 -31.15
C TYR A 1057 -6.23 -30.48 -31.63
N GLN A 1058 -6.78 -29.29 -31.40
CA GLN A 1058 -8.12 -28.89 -31.89
C GLN A 1058 -8.22 -28.93 -33.42
N VAL A 1059 -7.21 -28.45 -34.15
CA VAL A 1059 -7.16 -28.52 -35.62
C VAL A 1059 -7.11 -29.97 -36.11
N THR A 1060 -6.32 -30.82 -35.46
CA THR A 1060 -6.17 -32.23 -35.82
C THR A 1060 -7.45 -33.03 -35.55
N VAL A 1061 -8.11 -32.76 -34.42
CA VAL A 1061 -9.41 -33.36 -34.07
C VAL A 1061 -10.51 -32.87 -35.01
N ARG A 1062 -10.54 -31.58 -35.39
CA ARG A 1062 -11.47 -31.06 -36.40
C ARG A 1062 -11.24 -31.66 -37.78
N ARG A 1063 -9.99 -31.80 -38.24
CA ARG A 1063 -9.66 -32.50 -39.50
C ARG A 1063 -10.08 -33.96 -39.48
N ARG A 1064 -9.84 -34.68 -38.37
CA ARG A 1064 -10.30 -36.07 -38.21
C ARG A 1064 -11.82 -36.19 -38.20
N ARG A 1065 -12.54 -35.26 -37.56
CA ARG A 1065 -14.01 -35.21 -37.58
C ARG A 1065 -14.56 -34.91 -38.98
N ARG A 1066 -13.93 -33.99 -39.72
CA ARG A 1066 -14.30 -33.67 -41.11
C ARG A 1066 -14.07 -34.85 -42.06
N LYS A 1067 -12.91 -35.51 -41.97
CA LYS A 1067 -12.61 -36.72 -42.75
C LYS A 1067 -13.52 -37.91 -42.41
N ARG A 1068 -13.98 -38.02 -41.15
CA ARG A 1068 -15.00 -39.01 -40.74
C ARG A 1068 -16.41 -38.69 -41.22
N ALA A 1069 -16.70 -37.42 -41.51
CA ALA A 1069 -17.96 -36.97 -42.07
C ALA A 1069 -17.96 -37.03 -43.61
N GLU A 1070 -16.79 -37.03 -44.26
CA GLU A 1070 -16.64 -37.28 -45.70
C GLU A 1070 -16.56 -38.78 -46.06
N LEU A 1071 -16.22 -39.64 -45.08
CA LEU A 1071 -16.19 -41.12 -45.20
C LEU A 1071 -17.50 -41.79 -44.78
N LYS A 1072 -18.47 -41.02 -44.27
CA LYS A 1072 -19.84 -41.43 -44.00
C LYS A 1072 -20.73 -40.79 -45.04
#